data_AF-A0A559NKE8-F1
#
_entry.id   AF-A0A559NKE8-F1
#
_cell.length_a   1.000
_cell.length_b   1.000
_cell.length_c   1.000
_cell.angle_alpha   90.00
_cell.angle_beta   90.00
_cell.angle_gamma   90.00
#
_symmetry.space_group_name_H-M   'P 1'
#
loop_
_entity.id
_entity.type
_entity.pdbx_description
1 polymer ?
#
loop_
_entity_poly.entity_id
_entity_poly.type
_entity_poly.pdbx_seq_one_letter_code
_entity_poly.pdbx_strand_id
1 'polypeptide(L)'
;MNPQISLNRLNLILVMKLNLKLPTTLFLLSFVFLFLTSCSKDSDILSDYVVNNSNPTAGIENRVLDDTFILQSNNAIILDVLQNDRFDDLSNVRIIETSLPKSGTITINDDNTLTYTPKSAEPVNNETSNNPVSEPAPETTEEPETTTEETETPATEPETTTTEPETTEPETSEPETTNTETDNSTEETTESTDNDPPVETEETTGQENTTEEETDTFTYVTEEVNEDGEVTTEEGSVTISKTEVPTTGENVYFVTTNGNSSNDGRSEQSSWDIAHAFRTARAGDIVYVKAGDYGNRHLEVSNSGNENQPISFIGYTSQPGDVVASNSATVSYQDYKNQNDNVNANYLPTLSGINEARENRAGSAIIIEKQYINISNFQIRKMSYGVYSNRASHIKLDNIIAVNIASEIKSQSGRAFPSYYLDDSYITNSIVINAGTGGLLFDSCDNNTILNNQVYSDNNINACDYYVFLWGDSSGNRIDNLIVEKVGDLEHPGHGLGGFHKMNNNVFTNFKIINTSLELSYAGVEGNVFKDFSITGNFPEQQYHNAIQIANGATNNRFENFSITNGNGIQFLEWDRGDTSEWNIYNQTNAGNNNMFINGEIKDCMYGVVFHHLERSNSPAENNTFQNITFENLSLGLFAANRPNYGNKMIDCRVNKVSTLWDSRNGNVLNFDFGNTVFSLVDFLIPN
;
A
#
# COMPACT_ATOMS: atom_id res chain seq x y z
N MET A 1 49.55 -43.46 -15.25
CA MET A 1 50.58 -43.45 -16.31
C MET A 1 50.02 -42.67 -17.49
N ASN A 2 50.88 -42.12 -18.36
CA ASN A 2 50.52 -41.57 -19.68
C ASN A 2 51.50 -42.22 -20.67
N PRO A 3 51.10 -42.59 -21.90
CA PRO A 3 51.19 -41.61 -22.99
C PRO A 3 50.12 -41.74 -24.11
N GLN A 4 50.03 -40.69 -24.95
CA GLN A 4 49.86 -40.72 -26.43
C GLN A 4 48.83 -41.74 -27.01
N ILE A 5 47.75 -41.34 -27.69
CA ILE A 5 47.68 -40.54 -28.94
C ILE A 5 46.18 -40.18 -29.18
N SER A 6 45.72 -39.25 -30.04
CA SER A 6 46.17 -38.83 -31.38
C SER A 6 46.03 -37.30 -31.62
N LEU A 7 45.93 -36.87 -32.89
CA LEU A 7 45.63 -35.51 -33.37
C LEU A 7 44.79 -35.59 -34.67
N ASN A 8 44.28 -34.43 -35.13
CA ASN A 8 43.78 -34.04 -36.47
C ASN A 8 42.23 -33.98 -36.64
N ARG A 9 41.64 -32.97 -37.30
CA ARG A 9 42.22 -31.80 -38.01
C ARG A 9 41.24 -30.62 -38.18
N LEU A 10 41.79 -29.40 -38.25
CA LEU A 10 41.40 -28.18 -39.02
C LEU A 10 39.93 -28.01 -39.44
N ASN A 11 39.28 -26.83 -39.32
CA ASN A 11 39.69 -25.45 -39.72
C ASN A 11 38.62 -24.45 -39.17
N LEU A 12 38.65 -23.10 -39.21
CA LEU A 12 39.59 -21.99 -39.51
C LEU A 12 38.90 -20.70 -38.93
N ILE A 13 39.55 -19.66 -38.40
CA ILE A 13 39.91 -18.40 -39.10
C ILE A 13 40.64 -17.41 -38.15
N LEU A 14 41.82 -16.97 -38.59
CA LEU A 14 42.43 -15.63 -38.46
C LEU A 14 42.32 -14.79 -37.16
N VAL A 15 43.45 -14.64 -36.46
CA VAL A 15 43.75 -13.45 -35.63
C VAL A 15 45.12 -12.88 -36.04
N MET A 16 45.15 -11.67 -36.61
CA MET A 16 46.39 -10.94 -36.87
C MET A 16 46.68 -9.98 -35.70
N LYS A 17 47.87 -10.11 -35.10
CA LYS A 17 48.38 -9.13 -34.13
C LYS A 17 48.91 -7.89 -34.85
N LEU A 18 48.47 -6.70 -34.43
CA LEU A 18 49.22 -5.46 -34.60
C LEU A 18 49.50 -4.84 -33.23
N ASN A 19 50.76 -4.52 -32.94
CA ASN A 19 51.16 -3.77 -31.75
C ASN A 19 51.17 -2.28 -32.07
N LEU A 20 50.35 -1.47 -31.40
CA LEU A 20 50.60 -0.04 -31.22
C LEU A 20 50.71 0.28 -29.73
N LYS A 21 51.72 1.07 -29.36
CA LYS A 21 51.89 1.63 -28.01
C LYS A 21 51.46 3.08 -28.02
N LEU A 22 50.45 3.45 -27.23
CA LEU A 22 50.21 4.83 -26.79
C LEU A 22 49.93 4.85 -25.27
N PRO A 23 50.18 5.99 -24.58
CA PRO A 23 50.22 6.02 -23.12
C PRO A 23 48.82 6.15 -22.48
N THR A 24 48.49 5.24 -21.56
CA THR A 24 47.25 5.25 -20.77
C THR A 24 47.14 6.41 -19.77
N THR A 25 48.19 7.22 -19.59
CA THR A 25 48.28 8.26 -18.57
C THR A 25 47.47 9.55 -18.88
N LEU A 26 46.96 9.72 -20.11
CA LEU A 26 46.23 10.94 -20.50
C LEU A 26 44.70 10.78 -20.44
N PHE A 27 44.17 9.56 -20.56
CA PHE A 27 42.72 9.31 -20.51
C PHE A 27 42.17 9.32 -19.08
N LEU A 28 43.00 9.00 -18.09
CA LEU A 28 42.63 9.03 -16.67
C LEU A 28 42.53 10.47 -16.11
N LEU A 29 43.02 11.49 -16.84
CA LEU A 29 42.99 12.89 -16.39
C LEU A 29 41.73 13.65 -16.82
N SER A 30 41.02 13.22 -17.86
CA SER A 30 39.76 13.86 -18.28
C SER A 30 38.59 13.46 -17.38
N PHE A 31 38.51 12.20 -16.95
CA PHE A 31 37.47 11.72 -16.03
C PHE A 31 37.55 12.36 -14.63
N VAL A 32 38.74 12.77 -14.17
CA VAL A 32 38.92 13.45 -12.88
C VAL A 32 38.51 14.93 -12.94
N PHE A 33 38.47 15.54 -14.12
CA PHE A 33 38.13 16.96 -14.27
C PHE A 33 36.62 17.25 -14.42
N LEU A 34 35.80 16.22 -14.66
CA LEU A 34 34.33 16.35 -14.74
C LEU A 34 33.61 16.22 -13.39
N PHE A 35 34.28 15.75 -12.33
CA PHE A 35 33.72 15.63 -10.98
C PHE A 35 34.05 16.83 -10.06
N LEU A 36 34.70 17.88 -10.55
CA LEU A 36 35.18 19.01 -9.74
C LEU A 36 34.59 20.38 -10.12
N THR A 37 33.52 20.41 -10.92
CA THR A 37 32.80 21.65 -11.29
C THR A 37 31.29 21.58 -11.05
N SER A 38 30.81 20.62 -10.26
CA SER A 38 29.38 20.45 -9.92
C SER A 38 29.00 21.00 -8.53
N CYS A 39 29.90 21.73 -7.86
CA CYS A 39 29.67 22.26 -6.50
C CYS A 39 29.99 23.76 -6.45
N SER A 40 28.99 24.62 -6.68
CA SER A 40 29.08 26.08 -6.40
C SER A 40 27.73 26.82 -6.37
N LYS A 41 26.62 26.14 -6.01
CA LYS A 41 25.32 26.80 -5.74
C LYS A 41 24.54 26.25 -4.55
N ASP A 42 24.74 24.98 -4.17
CA ASP A 42 23.87 24.31 -3.19
C ASP A 42 24.40 24.36 -1.74
N SER A 43 25.52 25.07 -1.50
CA SER A 43 26.11 25.23 -0.16
C SER A 43 25.57 26.44 0.61
N ASP A 44 25.03 27.45 -0.07
CA ASP A 44 24.68 28.72 0.57
C ASP A 44 23.42 28.58 1.46
N ILE A 45 22.46 27.75 1.05
CA ILE A 45 21.20 27.49 1.77
C ILE A 45 21.44 26.89 3.17
N LEU A 46 22.45 26.01 3.32
CA LEU A 46 22.79 25.41 4.61
C LEU A 46 23.59 26.35 5.54
N SER A 47 24.13 27.47 5.03
CA SER A 47 24.99 28.35 5.81
C SER A 47 24.23 29.40 6.63
N ASP A 48 23.11 29.92 6.12
CA ASP A 48 22.28 30.89 6.85
C ASP A 48 21.47 30.23 7.99
N TYR A 49 21.12 28.94 7.86
CA TYR A 49 20.33 28.20 8.86
C TYR A 49 21.04 28.07 10.23
N VAL A 50 22.38 28.07 10.24
CA VAL A 50 23.19 27.72 11.42
C VAL A 50 23.43 28.91 12.36
N VAL A 51 23.10 30.14 11.95
CA VAL A 51 23.58 31.37 12.63
C VAL A 51 22.53 32.07 13.50
N ASN A 52 21.23 31.97 13.20
CA ASN A 52 20.19 32.72 13.92
C ASN A 52 18.88 31.93 14.16
N ASN A 53 18.87 31.01 15.14
CA ASN A 53 17.65 30.86 15.94
C ASN A 53 17.97 30.45 17.39
N SER A 54 17.33 31.12 18.35
CA SER A 54 17.40 30.79 19.78
C SER A 54 16.11 30.11 20.26
N ASN A 55 15.51 29.29 19.38
CA ASN A 55 14.42 28.37 19.66
C ASN A 55 14.58 27.17 18.69
N PRO A 56 14.78 25.93 19.16
CA PRO A 56 15.11 24.79 18.29
C PRO A 56 13.88 24.08 17.69
N THR A 57 12.66 24.50 18.02
CA THR A 57 11.40 23.88 17.60
C THR A 57 10.97 24.17 16.16
N ALA A 58 11.71 25.02 15.43
CA ALA A 58 11.49 25.25 14.00
C ALA A 58 12.49 24.43 13.17
N GLY A 59 12.20 23.14 12.97
CA GLY A 59 12.63 22.43 11.78
C GLY A 59 11.70 22.83 10.63
N ILE A 60 12.25 23.16 9.45
CA ILE A 60 11.41 23.32 8.25
C ILE A 60 11.06 21.92 7.75
N GLU A 61 10.02 21.33 8.33
CA GLU A 61 9.24 20.30 7.66
C GLU A 61 8.25 20.99 6.73
N ASN A 62 8.23 20.57 5.46
CA ASN A 62 7.18 20.92 4.52
C ASN A 62 6.03 19.95 4.83
N ARG A 63 5.00 20.40 5.57
CA ARG A 63 3.94 19.52 6.07
C ARG A 63 2.81 19.40 5.07
N VAL A 64 2.53 20.47 4.33
CA VAL A 64 1.75 20.40 3.09
C VAL A 64 2.57 19.74 1.98
N LEU A 65 2.00 18.83 1.20
CA LEU A 65 2.63 18.17 0.05
C LEU A 65 1.97 18.56 -1.28
N ASP A 66 2.70 18.40 -2.38
CA ASP A 66 2.14 18.65 -3.73
C ASP A 66 1.24 17.49 -4.18
N ASP A 67 0.10 17.83 -4.75
CA ASP A 67 -0.93 16.89 -5.18
C ASP A 67 -0.97 16.64 -6.68
N THR A 68 -1.50 15.48 -7.07
CA THR A 68 -1.82 15.16 -8.46
C THR A 68 -3.11 14.35 -8.56
N PHE A 69 -4.07 14.86 -9.33
CA PHE A 69 -5.35 14.23 -9.60
C PHE A 69 -5.53 13.96 -11.10
N ILE A 70 -6.26 12.89 -11.44
CA ILE A 70 -6.57 12.55 -12.83
C ILE A 70 -8.07 12.75 -13.10
N LEU A 71 -8.39 13.47 -14.18
CA LEU A 71 -9.76 13.73 -14.62
C LEU A 71 -10.11 12.83 -15.80
N GLN A 72 -10.95 11.81 -15.58
CA GLN A 72 -11.34 10.83 -16.61
C GLN A 72 -12.68 11.11 -17.31
N SER A 73 -13.44 12.09 -16.85
CA SER A 73 -14.68 12.56 -17.46
C SER A 73 -14.87 14.07 -17.27
N ASN A 74 -15.77 14.71 -18.03
CA ASN A 74 -16.00 16.15 -17.93
C ASN A 74 -16.91 16.56 -16.74
N ASN A 75 -16.96 15.74 -15.68
CA ASN A 75 -17.70 15.99 -14.45
C ASN A 75 -16.86 16.79 -13.45
N ALA A 76 -17.49 17.42 -12.46
CA ALA A 76 -16.77 17.94 -11.30
C ALA A 76 -16.24 16.78 -10.42
N ILE A 77 -15.07 16.98 -9.81
CA ILE A 77 -14.41 16.02 -8.90
C ILE A 77 -14.08 16.68 -7.57
N ILE A 78 -14.11 15.87 -6.50
CA ILE A 78 -13.65 16.27 -5.17
C ILE A 78 -12.16 15.91 -5.05
N LEU A 79 -11.39 16.81 -4.42
CA LEU A 79 -9.97 16.71 -4.18
C LEU A 79 -9.76 16.76 -2.65
N ASP A 80 -9.33 15.67 -2.05
CA ASP A 80 -8.90 15.65 -0.64
C ASP A 80 -7.39 15.91 -0.59
N VAL A 81 -7.03 17.19 -0.57
CA VAL A 81 -5.64 17.66 -0.67
C VAL A 81 -4.86 17.58 0.64
N LEU A 82 -5.52 17.36 1.77
CA LEU A 82 -4.87 17.30 3.09
C LEU A 82 -4.51 15.86 3.51
N GLN A 83 -4.69 14.90 2.60
CA GLN A 83 -4.78 13.47 2.93
C GLN A 83 -3.42 12.76 2.96
N ASN A 84 -2.48 13.27 2.18
CA ASN A 84 -1.04 13.00 2.15
C ASN A 84 -0.24 13.89 3.12
N ASP A 85 -0.85 14.95 3.67
CA ASP A 85 -0.16 15.94 4.49
C ASP A 85 0.31 15.44 5.86
N ARG A 86 1.34 16.10 6.37
CA ARG A 86 2.05 15.77 7.63
C ARG A 86 1.59 16.60 8.83
N PHE A 87 0.33 17.02 8.82
CA PHE A 87 -0.32 17.54 10.03
C PHE A 87 -0.50 16.45 11.09
N ASP A 88 -0.41 16.86 12.35
CA ASP A 88 -0.51 16.00 13.53
C ASP A 88 -1.98 15.77 13.94
N ASP A 89 -2.81 16.82 13.84
CA ASP A 89 -4.26 16.78 14.03
C ASP A 89 -4.95 17.62 12.95
N LEU A 90 -5.42 16.94 11.90
CA LEU A 90 -6.17 17.54 10.78
C LEU A 90 -7.45 18.27 11.20
N SER A 91 -7.98 18.06 12.42
CA SER A 91 -9.17 18.78 12.90
C SER A 91 -8.89 20.25 13.27
N ASN A 92 -7.61 20.62 13.44
CA ASN A 92 -7.18 22.00 13.67
C ASN A 92 -6.72 22.72 12.38
N VAL A 93 -6.74 22.03 11.24
CA VAL A 93 -6.25 22.49 9.93
C VAL A 93 -7.43 22.90 9.04
N ARG A 94 -7.31 23.99 8.30
CA ARG A 94 -8.36 24.51 7.41
C ARG A 94 -7.80 25.01 6.08
N ILE A 95 -8.43 24.71 4.95
CA ILE A 95 -8.10 25.39 3.69
C ILE A 95 -8.78 26.76 3.68
N ILE A 96 -7.99 27.83 3.53
CA ILE A 96 -8.47 29.22 3.66
C ILE A 96 -8.45 30.00 2.34
N GLU A 97 -7.57 29.67 1.40
CA GLU A 97 -7.46 30.34 0.10
C GLU A 97 -7.02 29.35 -0.99
N THR A 98 -7.44 29.59 -2.23
CA THR A 98 -7.00 28.84 -3.42
C THR A 98 -6.79 29.80 -4.59
N SER A 99 -5.71 29.64 -5.35
CA SER A 99 -5.53 30.35 -6.62
C SER A 99 -6.42 29.76 -7.73
N LEU A 100 -6.59 30.50 -8.84
CA LEU A 100 -7.50 30.10 -9.91
C LEU A 100 -6.81 29.21 -10.97
N PRO A 101 -7.29 27.98 -11.23
CA PRO A 101 -6.85 27.18 -12.37
C PRO A 101 -7.30 27.79 -13.72
N LYS A 102 -6.73 27.31 -14.84
CA LYS A 102 -6.91 27.90 -16.19
C LYS A 102 -8.12 27.33 -16.94
N SER A 103 -8.40 26.06 -16.70
CA SER A 103 -9.32 25.18 -17.44
C SER A 103 -10.48 24.70 -16.58
N GLY A 104 -10.67 25.27 -15.39
CA GLY A 104 -11.81 25.00 -14.50
C GLY A 104 -11.99 26.07 -13.43
N THR A 105 -12.68 25.70 -12.34
CA THR A 105 -12.88 26.53 -11.14
C THR A 105 -12.82 25.68 -9.88
N ILE A 106 -12.24 26.20 -8.80
CA ILE A 106 -12.21 25.58 -7.48
C ILE A 106 -13.31 26.17 -6.57
N THR A 107 -13.92 25.32 -5.77
CA THR A 107 -14.72 25.69 -4.59
C THR A 107 -14.09 25.02 -3.36
N ILE A 108 -13.92 25.75 -2.25
CA ILE A 108 -13.58 25.15 -0.95
C ILE A 108 -14.88 24.65 -0.32
N ASN A 109 -14.92 23.39 0.12
CA ASN A 109 -16.10 22.74 0.68
C ASN A 109 -16.16 22.88 2.22
N ASP A 110 -17.35 22.78 2.81
CA ASP A 110 -17.55 22.87 4.27
C ASP A 110 -16.87 21.72 5.05
N ASP A 111 -16.56 20.60 4.38
CA ASP A 111 -15.87 19.42 4.90
C ASP A 111 -14.32 19.50 4.77
N ASN A 112 -13.79 20.67 4.40
CA ASN A 112 -12.36 20.95 4.22
C ASN A 112 -11.72 20.32 2.96
N THR A 113 -12.49 19.69 2.07
CA THR A 113 -12.03 19.26 0.74
C THR A 113 -12.19 20.39 -0.29
N LEU A 114 -11.67 20.19 -1.51
CA LEU A 114 -11.88 21.09 -2.65
C LEU A 114 -12.75 20.42 -3.72
N THR A 115 -13.60 21.19 -4.41
CA THR A 115 -14.28 20.74 -5.64
C THR A 115 -13.69 21.43 -6.86
N TYR A 116 -13.06 20.66 -7.75
CA TYR A 116 -12.70 21.15 -9.09
C TYR A 116 -13.83 20.88 -10.08
N THR A 117 -14.33 21.95 -10.69
CA THR A 117 -15.28 21.87 -11.80
C THR A 117 -14.55 22.19 -13.10
N PRO A 118 -14.39 21.22 -14.04
CA PRO A 118 -13.83 21.50 -15.35
C PRO A 118 -14.68 22.54 -16.10
N LYS A 119 -14.03 23.45 -16.80
CA LYS A 119 -14.70 24.41 -17.66
C LYS A 119 -15.24 23.66 -18.88
N SER A 120 -16.56 23.45 -18.88
CA SER A 120 -17.25 22.78 -19.99
C SER A 120 -16.83 23.39 -21.33
N ALA A 121 -16.29 22.56 -22.22
CA ALA A 121 -15.99 22.96 -23.58
C ALA A 121 -17.31 23.26 -24.29
N GLU A 122 -17.53 24.52 -24.68
CA GLU A 122 -18.69 24.86 -25.51
C GLU A 122 -18.63 24.02 -26.80
N PRO A 123 -19.75 23.39 -27.21
CA PRO A 123 -19.75 22.52 -28.37
C PRO A 123 -19.34 23.33 -29.61
N VAL A 124 -18.35 22.83 -30.36
CA VAL A 124 -17.87 23.45 -31.59
C VAL A 124 -18.98 23.42 -32.65
N ASN A 125 -19.81 24.46 -32.61
CA ASN A 125 -21.02 24.55 -33.40
C ASN A 125 -20.65 24.86 -34.86
N ASN A 126 -20.62 23.83 -35.70
CA ASN A 126 -20.40 23.95 -37.14
C ASN A 126 -21.55 24.75 -37.79
N GLU A 127 -21.38 26.06 -37.90
CA GLU A 127 -22.43 26.98 -38.39
C GLU A 127 -23.00 26.53 -39.74
N THR A 128 -24.30 26.20 -39.75
CA THR A 128 -25.09 25.99 -40.97
C THR A 128 -26.40 26.76 -40.94
N SER A 129 -26.27 28.09 -41.04
CA SER A 129 -27.23 29.02 -41.66
C SER A 129 -28.72 28.90 -41.29
N ASN A 130 -29.13 29.67 -40.27
CA ASN A 130 -30.35 30.49 -40.23
C ASN A 130 -31.59 30.09 -41.07
N ASN A 131 -32.71 29.79 -40.39
CA ASN A 131 -33.97 30.49 -40.65
C ASN A 131 -34.91 30.47 -39.41
N PRO A 132 -35.68 31.54 -39.11
CA PRO A 132 -36.45 31.67 -37.85
C PRO A 132 -37.98 31.52 -38.00
N VAL A 133 -38.72 31.79 -36.89
CA VAL A 133 -40.21 31.92 -36.75
C VAL A 133 -40.94 30.56 -36.53
N SER A 134 -41.87 30.36 -35.57
CA SER A 134 -42.60 31.25 -34.64
C SER A 134 -42.94 30.61 -33.27
N GLU A 135 -43.10 31.42 -32.21
CA GLU A 135 -43.94 31.08 -31.04
C GLU A 135 -45.45 31.18 -31.38
N PRO A 136 -46.35 30.53 -30.60
CA PRO A 136 -47.02 31.27 -29.52
C PRO A 136 -47.16 30.48 -28.20
N ALA A 137 -47.56 31.18 -27.13
CA ALA A 137 -47.64 30.67 -25.75
C ALA A 137 -49.12 30.40 -25.27
N PRO A 138 -49.51 30.54 -23.99
CA PRO A 138 -49.59 29.40 -23.04
C PRO A 138 -50.95 29.25 -22.30
N GLU A 139 -51.19 28.10 -21.63
CA GLU A 139 -52.18 27.91 -20.53
C GLU A 139 -51.85 26.59 -19.77
N THR A 140 -51.45 26.62 -18.48
CA THR A 140 -52.22 26.52 -17.20
C THR A 140 -52.59 25.10 -16.70
N THR A 141 -52.02 24.78 -15.52
CA THR A 141 -52.54 23.98 -14.37
C THR A 141 -53.84 23.18 -14.50
N GLU A 142 -53.82 21.94 -13.99
CA GLU A 142 -54.71 21.50 -12.90
C GLU A 142 -54.13 20.30 -12.11
N GLU A 143 -54.60 20.11 -10.88
CA GLU A 143 -54.22 19.08 -9.90
C GLU A 143 -55.48 18.27 -9.51
N PRO A 144 -55.39 17.03 -9.00
CA PRO A 144 -55.96 16.83 -7.66
C PRO A 144 -55.30 15.73 -6.79
N GLU A 145 -55.43 15.89 -5.46
CA GLU A 145 -55.18 14.86 -4.44
C GLU A 145 -56.31 13.81 -4.31
N THR A 146 -55.98 12.62 -3.80
CA THR A 146 -56.70 11.78 -2.77
C THR A 146 -56.17 10.33 -2.86
N THR A 147 -55.64 9.63 -1.85
CA THR A 147 -55.79 9.56 -0.37
C THR A 147 -56.87 8.55 0.09
N THR A 148 -56.53 7.74 1.11
CA THR A 148 -57.26 6.65 1.83
C THR A 148 -57.05 5.20 1.31
N GLU A 149 -56.97 4.14 2.14
CA GLU A 149 -56.55 3.98 3.56
C GLU A 149 -56.28 2.47 3.84
N GLU A 150 -55.64 2.12 4.97
CA GLU A 150 -55.22 0.75 5.32
C GLU A 150 -56.31 -0.12 5.97
N THR A 151 -56.15 -1.45 5.97
CA THR A 151 -56.63 -2.32 7.08
C THR A 151 -55.86 -3.66 7.13
N GLU A 152 -55.64 -4.20 8.34
CA GLU A 152 -54.73 -5.34 8.61
C GLU A 152 -55.41 -6.70 8.87
N THR A 153 -54.67 -7.80 8.61
CA THR A 153 -54.58 -9.09 9.38
C THR A 153 -55.89 -9.90 9.63
N PRO A 154 -55.86 -11.14 10.20
CA PRO A 154 -54.76 -11.97 10.73
C PRO A 154 -54.63 -13.41 10.17
N ALA A 155 -53.69 -14.17 10.73
CA ALA A 155 -53.24 -15.49 10.27
C ALA A 155 -53.78 -16.69 11.07
N THR A 156 -53.60 -17.91 10.54
CA THR A 156 -53.69 -19.18 11.27
C THR A 156 -52.81 -20.28 10.66
N GLU A 157 -52.16 -21.09 11.49
CA GLU A 157 -51.55 -22.38 11.11
C GLU A 157 -52.62 -23.52 11.10
N PRO A 158 -52.25 -24.76 10.72
CA PRO A 158 -51.81 -25.72 11.75
C PRO A 158 -50.71 -26.72 11.32
N GLU A 159 -50.09 -27.37 12.32
CA GLU A 159 -49.12 -28.47 12.17
C GLU A 159 -49.68 -29.74 11.50
N THR A 160 -48.79 -30.63 11.03
CA THR A 160 -48.97 -32.09 11.20
C THR A 160 -47.64 -32.84 11.11
N THR A 161 -47.46 -33.86 11.96
CA THR A 161 -46.29 -34.77 11.98
C THR A 161 -46.71 -36.19 11.61
N THR A 162 -45.84 -36.97 10.92
CA THR A 162 -45.29 -38.27 11.40
C THR A 162 -44.48 -39.07 10.34
N THR A 163 -43.54 -39.87 10.87
CA THR A 163 -43.02 -41.18 10.37
C THR A 163 -42.09 -41.30 9.13
N GLU A 164 -40.82 -41.62 9.47
CA GLU A 164 -39.86 -42.55 8.82
C GLU A 164 -40.43 -43.99 8.62
N PRO A 165 -39.76 -44.98 7.94
CA PRO A 165 -38.33 -45.33 8.09
C PRO A 165 -37.54 -45.89 6.86
N GLU A 166 -36.22 -46.04 7.03
CA GLU A 166 -35.29 -47.12 6.56
C GLU A 166 -35.31 -47.66 5.08
N THR A 167 -34.23 -48.18 4.45
CA THR A 167 -32.93 -48.73 4.93
C THR A 167 -31.84 -48.76 3.82
N THR A 168 -30.58 -49.05 4.23
CA THR A 168 -29.48 -49.77 3.52
C THR A 168 -28.64 -49.17 2.36
N GLU A 169 -27.34 -49.09 2.68
CA GLU A 169 -26.10 -49.20 1.85
C GLU A 169 -25.94 -50.60 1.17
N PRO A 170 -24.92 -50.94 0.31
CA PRO A 170 -23.48 -50.69 0.56
C PRO A 170 -22.47 -50.48 -0.63
N GLU A 171 -21.26 -50.09 -0.23
CA GLU A 171 -19.88 -50.30 -0.75
C GLU A 171 -19.56 -50.76 -2.20
N THR A 172 -18.51 -50.15 -2.79
CA THR A 172 -17.20 -50.73 -3.25
C THR A 172 -16.61 -49.85 -4.38
N SER A 173 -15.30 -49.70 -4.63
CA SER A 173 -13.99 -49.83 -3.95
C SER A 173 -12.91 -49.61 -5.05
N GLU A 174 -11.68 -49.25 -4.70
CA GLU A 174 -10.57 -48.93 -5.64
C GLU A 174 -10.09 -50.12 -6.51
N PRO A 175 -9.15 -49.89 -7.48
CA PRO A 175 -7.74 -50.18 -7.14
C PRO A 175 -6.67 -49.21 -7.72
N GLU A 176 -5.43 -49.37 -7.22
CA GLU A 176 -4.24 -48.55 -7.48
C GLU A 176 -3.50 -48.76 -8.82
N THR A 177 -2.39 -48.04 -8.98
CA THR A 177 -1.44 -47.98 -10.11
C THR A 177 -0.44 -49.17 -10.17
N THR A 178 0.21 -49.37 -11.34
CA THR A 178 1.61 -49.86 -11.38
C THR A 178 2.30 -49.49 -12.71
N ASN A 179 3.63 -49.30 -12.67
CA ASN A 179 4.46 -48.87 -13.81
C ASN A 179 4.99 -50.05 -14.65
N THR A 180 5.32 -49.77 -15.93
CA THR A 180 6.49 -50.36 -16.62
C THR A 180 7.08 -49.40 -17.65
N GLU A 181 8.41 -49.29 -17.67
CA GLU A 181 9.18 -48.54 -18.68
C GLU A 181 9.44 -49.39 -19.93
N THR A 182 9.68 -48.74 -21.09
CA THR A 182 10.73 -49.18 -22.03
C THR A 182 11.08 -48.06 -23.02
N ASP A 183 12.38 -47.81 -23.19
CA ASP A 183 12.95 -47.00 -24.28
C ASP A 183 12.66 -47.62 -25.66
N ASN A 184 12.52 -46.78 -26.72
CA ASN A 184 13.65 -46.54 -27.65
C ASN A 184 13.40 -45.41 -28.69
N SER A 185 14.49 -44.71 -29.04
CA SER A 185 14.89 -44.10 -30.33
C SER A 185 13.93 -44.27 -31.55
N THR A 186 13.80 -43.34 -32.51
CA THR A 186 14.89 -42.82 -33.38
C THR A 186 14.48 -41.66 -34.32
N GLU A 187 15.40 -40.70 -34.51
CA GLU A 187 15.64 -39.75 -35.64
C GLU A 187 14.54 -38.87 -36.29
N GLU A 188 14.96 -37.64 -36.64
CA GLU A 188 14.31 -36.68 -37.53
C GLU A 188 14.59 -37.00 -39.02
N THR A 189 13.79 -36.48 -39.97
CA THR A 189 14.27 -35.40 -40.89
C THR A 189 13.20 -34.90 -41.88
N THR A 190 13.13 -33.56 -41.99
CA THR A 190 12.79 -32.71 -43.15
C THR A 190 11.86 -33.20 -44.28
N GLU A 191 10.81 -32.42 -44.55
CA GLU A 191 10.78 -31.56 -45.76
C GLU A 191 9.74 -30.41 -45.61
N SER A 192 10.18 -29.18 -45.86
CA SER A 192 9.30 -27.99 -45.94
C SER A 192 9.83 -27.07 -47.02
N THR A 193 8.98 -26.67 -47.97
CA THR A 193 9.39 -25.91 -49.16
C THR A 193 9.03 -24.43 -49.06
N ASP A 194 10.03 -23.55 -49.15
CA ASP A 194 9.84 -22.11 -49.34
C ASP A 194 9.08 -21.80 -50.65
N ASN A 195 8.35 -20.68 -50.67
CA ASN A 195 8.14 -19.81 -51.83
C ASN A 195 7.46 -18.52 -51.35
N ASP A 196 8.22 -17.43 -51.22
CA ASP A 196 7.71 -16.09 -50.90
C ASP A 196 8.37 -15.04 -51.82
N PRO A 197 7.61 -14.19 -52.54
CA PRO A 197 8.16 -13.14 -53.40
C PRO A 197 8.43 -11.83 -52.63
N PRO A 198 9.36 -10.98 -53.10
CA PRO A 198 9.80 -9.81 -52.34
C PRO A 198 8.75 -8.70 -52.29
N VAL A 199 8.58 -8.11 -51.09
CA VAL A 199 7.78 -6.91 -50.83
C VAL A 199 8.63 -5.65 -51.08
N GLU A 200 8.10 -4.70 -51.83
CA GLU A 200 8.68 -3.35 -51.95
C GLU A 200 8.26 -2.49 -50.73
N THR A 201 9.22 -1.79 -50.14
CA THR A 201 8.97 -0.91 -48.98
C THR A 201 8.58 0.50 -49.42
N GLU A 202 7.30 0.86 -49.31
CA GLU A 202 6.87 2.26 -49.32
C GLU A 202 6.98 2.86 -47.91
N GLU A 203 7.57 4.05 -47.79
CA GLU A 203 7.65 4.79 -46.53
C GLU A 203 6.31 5.46 -46.20
N THR A 204 5.45 4.78 -45.45
CA THR A 204 4.28 5.43 -44.83
C THR A 204 4.74 6.26 -43.63
N THR A 205 4.64 7.58 -43.74
CA THR A 205 4.88 8.51 -42.63
C THR A 205 3.83 8.29 -41.53
N GLY A 206 4.20 7.56 -40.49
CA GLY A 206 3.40 7.44 -39.27
C GLY A 206 3.25 8.81 -38.62
N GLN A 207 2.04 9.35 -38.66
CA GLN A 207 1.69 10.52 -37.85
C GLN A 207 1.46 10.03 -36.42
N GLU A 208 2.40 10.31 -35.53
CA GLU A 208 2.22 10.06 -34.09
C GLU A 208 1.05 10.91 -33.59
N ASN A 209 -0.05 10.26 -33.21
CA ASN A 209 -1.06 10.88 -32.36
C ASN A 209 -0.51 10.91 -30.93
N THR A 210 0.41 11.83 -30.67
CA THR A 210 0.71 12.26 -29.30
C THR A 210 -0.52 12.97 -28.76
N THR A 211 -1.35 12.26 -28.00
CA THR A 211 -2.37 12.88 -27.16
C THR A 211 -1.64 13.72 -26.12
N GLU A 212 -1.61 15.04 -26.29
CA GLU A 212 -1.09 15.94 -25.26
C GLU A 212 -2.00 15.83 -24.03
N GLU A 213 -1.42 15.53 -22.86
CA GLU A 213 -2.16 15.53 -21.60
C GLU A 213 -2.52 16.98 -21.26
N GLU A 214 -3.81 17.33 -21.36
CA GLU A 214 -4.29 18.64 -20.90
C GLU A 214 -4.12 18.72 -19.38
N THR A 215 -3.10 19.47 -18.96
CA THR A 215 -2.74 19.70 -17.56
C THR A 215 -3.18 21.08 -17.11
N ASP A 216 -3.73 21.14 -15.90
CA ASP A 216 -4.09 22.38 -15.22
C ASP A 216 -3.51 22.39 -13.80
N THR A 217 -3.28 23.58 -13.25
CA THR A 217 -2.55 23.74 -11.98
C THR A 217 -3.09 24.92 -11.17
N PHE A 218 -3.19 24.74 -9.85
CA PHE A 218 -3.49 25.80 -8.89
C PHE A 218 -2.81 25.51 -7.54
N THR A 219 -2.75 26.50 -6.66
CA THR A 219 -2.24 26.38 -5.28
C THR A 219 -3.35 26.55 -4.26
N TYR A 220 -3.20 25.94 -3.09
CA TYR A 220 -4.07 26.15 -1.92
C TYR A 220 -3.24 26.55 -0.70
N VAL A 221 -3.87 27.26 0.24
CA VAL A 221 -3.25 27.71 1.50
C VAL A 221 -4.00 27.09 2.67
N THR A 222 -3.25 26.43 3.55
CA THR A 222 -3.74 25.89 4.82
C THR A 222 -3.57 26.91 5.95
N GLU A 223 -4.42 26.81 6.98
CA GLU A 223 -4.32 27.50 8.26
C GLU A 223 -4.44 26.44 9.37
N GLU A 224 -3.45 26.35 10.24
CA GLU A 224 -3.44 25.45 11.42
C GLU A 224 -3.40 26.28 12.70
N VAL A 225 -4.18 25.88 13.71
CA VAL A 225 -4.10 26.42 15.07
C VAL A 225 -3.33 25.45 15.97
N ASN A 226 -2.13 25.85 16.38
CA ASN A 226 -1.23 25.04 17.21
C ASN A 226 -1.73 24.92 18.67
N GLU A 227 -1.19 23.95 19.43
CA GLU A 227 -1.55 23.71 20.84
C GLU A 227 -1.40 24.94 21.76
N ASP A 228 -0.50 25.87 21.44
CA ASP A 228 -0.27 27.11 22.19
C ASP A 228 -1.11 28.31 21.70
N GLY A 229 -1.83 28.14 20.60
CA GLY A 229 -2.66 29.15 19.96
C GLY A 229 -1.93 30.03 18.93
N GLU A 230 -0.68 29.72 18.54
CA GLU A 230 -0.07 30.30 17.34
C GLU A 230 -0.76 29.76 16.07
N VAL A 231 -0.93 30.61 15.07
CA VAL A 231 -1.57 30.26 13.79
C VAL A 231 -0.52 30.23 12.69
N THR A 232 -0.36 29.07 12.07
CA THR A 232 0.60 28.80 10.98
C THR A 232 -0.12 28.59 9.66
N THR A 233 0.54 28.92 8.55
CA THR A 233 -0.01 28.75 7.19
C THR A 233 1.04 28.22 6.23
N GLU A 234 0.70 27.20 5.45
CA GLU A 234 1.56 26.60 4.41
C GLU A 234 0.83 26.63 3.05
N GLU A 235 1.57 26.58 1.94
CA GLU A 235 1.03 26.58 0.56
C GLU A 235 1.40 25.27 -0.15
N GLY A 236 0.42 24.60 -0.75
CA GLY A 236 0.60 23.39 -1.58
C GLY A 236 0.20 23.61 -3.03
N SER A 237 0.81 22.89 -3.97
CA SER A 237 0.48 22.93 -5.40
C SER A 237 -0.28 21.68 -5.84
N VAL A 238 -1.38 21.87 -6.56
CA VAL A 238 -2.20 20.80 -7.14
C VAL A 238 -2.02 20.77 -8.66
N THR A 239 -1.75 19.59 -9.20
CA THR A 239 -1.78 19.31 -10.64
C THR A 239 -3.00 18.45 -10.99
N ILE A 240 -3.71 18.80 -12.07
CA ILE A 240 -4.83 18.02 -12.61
C ILE A 240 -4.51 17.65 -14.05
N SER A 241 -4.45 16.36 -14.35
CA SER A 241 -4.24 15.82 -15.72
C SER A 241 -5.54 15.26 -16.27
N LYS A 242 -5.97 15.67 -17.47
CA LYS A 242 -7.17 15.11 -18.13
C LYS A 242 -6.80 13.93 -19.05
N THR A 243 -7.51 12.81 -18.89
CA THR A 243 -7.31 11.58 -19.67
C THR A 243 -8.64 10.91 -19.97
N GLU A 244 -9.23 11.14 -21.16
CA GLU A 244 -10.54 10.55 -21.50
C GLU A 244 -10.46 9.03 -21.70
N VAL A 245 -11.39 8.28 -21.08
CA VAL A 245 -11.42 6.81 -21.12
C VAL A 245 -12.27 6.24 -22.28
N PRO A 246 -11.87 5.13 -22.90
CA PRO A 246 -12.56 4.58 -24.08
C PRO A 246 -13.88 3.90 -23.71
N THR A 247 -15.00 4.57 -23.97
CA THR A 247 -16.36 4.05 -23.68
C THR A 247 -16.93 3.13 -24.76
N THR A 248 -16.26 2.96 -25.90
CA THR A 248 -16.65 2.05 -26.99
C THR A 248 -15.44 1.44 -27.68
N GLY A 249 -15.58 0.22 -28.21
CA GLY A 249 -14.53 -0.50 -28.92
C GLY A 249 -14.89 -1.97 -29.15
N GLU A 250 -14.04 -2.73 -29.84
CA GLU A 250 -14.18 -4.19 -29.93
C GLU A 250 -13.65 -4.92 -28.68
N ASN A 251 -12.81 -4.24 -27.91
CA ASN A 251 -12.23 -4.68 -26.64
C ASN A 251 -12.93 -4.06 -25.41
N VAL A 252 -13.97 -3.26 -25.60
CA VAL A 252 -14.69 -2.59 -24.49
C VAL A 252 -15.97 -3.35 -24.16
N TYR A 253 -16.12 -3.71 -22.89
CA TYR A 253 -17.23 -4.51 -22.37
C TYR A 253 -17.80 -3.94 -21.08
N PHE A 254 -19.06 -4.28 -20.80
CA PHE A 254 -19.85 -3.79 -19.68
C PHE A 254 -20.40 -4.95 -18.85
N VAL A 255 -20.39 -4.77 -17.53
CA VAL A 255 -20.94 -5.69 -16.53
C VAL A 255 -21.93 -4.94 -15.63
N THR A 256 -23.09 -5.53 -15.38
CA THR A 256 -24.08 -5.01 -14.40
C THR A 256 -24.57 -6.14 -13.51
N THR A 257 -25.23 -5.83 -12.40
CA THR A 257 -25.83 -6.81 -11.48
C THR A 257 -26.92 -7.69 -12.14
N ASN A 258 -27.49 -7.23 -13.25
CA ASN A 258 -28.48 -7.97 -14.06
C ASN A 258 -27.90 -8.54 -15.37
N GLY A 259 -26.58 -8.47 -15.56
CA GLY A 259 -25.90 -8.97 -16.76
C GLY A 259 -25.95 -10.50 -16.90
N ASN A 260 -25.61 -11.00 -18.09
CA ASN A 260 -25.68 -12.43 -18.41
C ASN A 260 -24.55 -12.87 -19.37
N SER A 261 -23.92 -13.99 -19.03
CA SER A 261 -22.97 -14.77 -19.85
C SER A 261 -23.35 -15.04 -21.32
N SER A 262 -24.62 -14.92 -21.70
CA SER A 262 -25.09 -15.09 -23.09
C SER A 262 -25.09 -13.80 -23.92
N ASN A 263 -24.86 -12.65 -23.30
CA ASN A 263 -24.88 -11.34 -23.96
C ASN A 263 -23.53 -11.05 -24.65
N ASP A 264 -23.49 -10.05 -25.53
CA ASP A 264 -22.25 -9.63 -26.20
C ASP A 264 -21.34 -8.76 -25.33
N GLY A 265 -21.86 -8.23 -24.22
CA GLY A 265 -21.15 -7.36 -23.29
C GLY A 265 -21.00 -5.92 -23.78
N ARG A 266 -21.53 -5.54 -24.95
CA ARG A 266 -21.15 -4.27 -25.62
C ARG A 266 -21.93 -3.02 -25.18
N SER A 267 -22.88 -3.16 -24.26
CA SER A 267 -23.50 -2.04 -23.53
C SER A 267 -24.07 -2.51 -22.19
N GLU A 268 -24.51 -1.59 -21.32
CA GLU A 268 -25.20 -1.96 -20.07
C GLU A 268 -26.44 -2.84 -20.31
N GLN A 269 -27.21 -2.57 -21.37
CA GLN A 269 -28.44 -3.30 -21.72
C GLN A 269 -28.16 -4.71 -22.27
N SER A 270 -26.93 -4.97 -22.72
CA SER A 270 -26.43 -6.26 -23.19
C SER A 270 -25.17 -6.66 -22.40
N SER A 271 -25.16 -6.36 -21.10
CA SER A 271 -23.98 -6.53 -20.24
C SER A 271 -23.72 -8.00 -19.89
N TRP A 272 -22.46 -8.36 -19.69
CA TRP A 272 -22.05 -9.65 -19.13
C TRP A 272 -22.36 -9.72 -17.64
N ASP A 273 -22.49 -10.94 -17.10
CA ASP A 273 -22.34 -11.13 -15.66
C ASP A 273 -20.85 -11.11 -15.26
N ILE A 274 -20.59 -10.74 -14.01
CA ILE A 274 -19.23 -10.52 -13.50
C ILE A 274 -18.35 -11.79 -13.52
N ALA A 275 -18.94 -12.98 -13.34
CA ALA A 275 -18.20 -14.24 -13.35
C ALA A 275 -17.90 -14.73 -14.77
N HIS A 276 -18.72 -14.37 -15.75
CA HIS A 276 -18.35 -14.49 -17.17
C HIS A 276 -17.17 -13.58 -17.49
N ALA A 277 -17.22 -12.29 -17.12
CA ALA A 277 -16.21 -11.31 -17.51
C ALA A 277 -14.79 -11.70 -17.03
N PHE A 278 -14.61 -12.01 -15.74
CA PHE A 278 -13.32 -12.42 -15.16
C PHE A 278 -12.74 -13.70 -15.80
N ARG A 279 -13.60 -14.56 -16.36
CA ARG A 279 -13.22 -15.81 -17.03
C ARG A 279 -12.96 -15.66 -18.54
N THR A 280 -13.64 -14.70 -19.19
CA THR A 280 -13.63 -14.55 -20.65
C THR A 280 -12.67 -13.47 -21.16
N ALA A 281 -12.42 -12.40 -20.41
CA ALA A 281 -11.60 -11.27 -20.85
C ALA A 281 -10.15 -11.67 -21.18
N ARG A 282 -9.55 -11.01 -22.18
CA ARG A 282 -8.23 -11.27 -22.77
C ARG A 282 -7.35 -10.02 -22.72
N ALA A 283 -6.09 -10.17 -23.11
CA ALA A 283 -5.12 -9.07 -23.22
C ALA A 283 -5.68 -7.89 -24.03
N GLY A 284 -5.77 -6.72 -23.39
CA GLY A 284 -6.29 -5.48 -23.98
C GLY A 284 -7.80 -5.27 -23.81
N ASP A 285 -8.54 -6.22 -23.23
CA ASP A 285 -9.95 -6.00 -22.90
C ASP A 285 -10.10 -5.04 -21.71
N ILE A 286 -11.06 -4.12 -21.84
CA ILE A 286 -11.46 -3.15 -20.82
C ILE A 286 -12.90 -3.48 -20.43
N VAL A 287 -13.07 -3.96 -19.21
CA VAL A 287 -14.34 -4.39 -18.63
C VAL A 287 -14.79 -3.37 -17.60
N TYR A 288 -15.78 -2.55 -17.95
CA TYR A 288 -16.41 -1.63 -17.03
C TYR A 288 -17.48 -2.34 -16.19
N VAL A 289 -17.36 -2.27 -14.86
CA VAL A 289 -18.27 -2.92 -13.91
C VAL A 289 -19.08 -1.84 -13.19
N LYS A 290 -20.41 -1.86 -13.36
CA LYS A 290 -21.27 -0.83 -12.76
C LYS A 290 -21.45 -1.03 -11.26
N ALA A 291 -21.60 0.06 -10.52
CA ALA A 291 -21.97 0.01 -9.11
C ALA A 291 -23.22 -0.84 -8.85
N GLY A 292 -23.19 -1.59 -7.75
CA GLY A 292 -24.24 -2.50 -7.31
C GLY A 292 -23.69 -3.66 -6.49
N ASP A 293 -24.55 -4.35 -5.74
CA ASP A 293 -24.16 -5.56 -5.01
C ASP A 293 -24.27 -6.79 -5.93
N TYR A 294 -23.14 -7.46 -6.16
CA TYR A 294 -23.05 -8.68 -6.97
C TYR A 294 -23.21 -9.97 -6.14
N GLY A 295 -23.33 -9.85 -4.82
CA GLY A 295 -23.48 -10.93 -3.85
C GLY A 295 -22.18 -11.68 -3.56
N ASN A 296 -22.31 -12.86 -2.93
CA ASN A 296 -21.16 -13.70 -2.63
C ASN A 296 -20.64 -14.36 -3.92
N ARG A 297 -19.51 -13.86 -4.44
CA ARG A 297 -18.87 -14.31 -5.68
C ARG A 297 -17.38 -14.49 -5.44
N HIS A 298 -16.85 -15.62 -5.90
CA HIS A 298 -15.40 -15.85 -5.99
C HIS A 298 -15.01 -15.69 -7.46
N LEU A 299 -14.26 -14.64 -7.79
CA LEU A 299 -13.93 -14.23 -9.15
C LEU A 299 -12.48 -14.62 -9.49
N GLU A 300 -12.30 -15.58 -10.39
CA GLU A 300 -10.99 -16.07 -10.79
C GLU A 300 -10.57 -15.52 -12.15
N VAL A 301 -9.54 -14.66 -12.15
CA VAL A 301 -8.95 -14.11 -13.37
C VAL A 301 -8.31 -15.25 -14.16
N SER A 302 -8.93 -15.62 -15.29
CA SER A 302 -8.58 -16.85 -16.00
C SER A 302 -7.47 -16.69 -17.05
N ASN A 303 -7.13 -15.47 -17.43
CA ASN A 303 -6.18 -15.16 -18.52
C ASN A 303 -5.18 -14.09 -18.06
N SER A 304 -3.97 -14.06 -18.65
CA SER A 304 -3.03 -12.94 -18.50
C SER A 304 -3.24 -11.90 -19.60
N GLY A 305 -2.91 -10.65 -19.30
CA GLY A 305 -2.64 -9.63 -20.30
C GLY A 305 -1.22 -9.75 -20.86
N ASN A 306 -0.72 -8.67 -21.47
CA ASN A 306 0.70 -8.45 -21.72
C ASN A 306 1.07 -6.98 -21.45
N GLU A 307 2.37 -6.65 -21.47
CA GLU A 307 2.94 -5.32 -21.21
C GLU A 307 2.23 -4.18 -21.95
N ASN A 308 1.86 -4.39 -23.21
CA ASN A 308 1.22 -3.39 -24.07
C ASN A 308 -0.31 -3.50 -24.07
N GLN A 309 -0.86 -4.56 -23.48
CA GLN A 309 -2.28 -4.91 -23.51
C GLN A 309 -2.67 -5.63 -22.19
N PRO A 310 -2.68 -4.93 -21.04
CA PRO A 310 -3.18 -5.49 -19.79
C PRO A 310 -4.69 -5.78 -19.90
N ILE A 311 -5.21 -6.68 -19.07
CA ILE A 311 -6.67 -6.86 -18.89
C ILE A 311 -7.11 -5.89 -17.81
N SER A 312 -8.14 -5.07 -18.05
CA SER A 312 -8.59 -4.06 -17.08
C SER A 312 -10.03 -4.29 -16.63
N PHE A 313 -10.25 -4.40 -15.32
CA PHE A 313 -11.58 -4.46 -14.69
C PHE A 313 -11.79 -3.17 -13.88
N ILE A 314 -12.64 -2.27 -14.35
CA ILE A 314 -12.75 -0.90 -13.83
C ILE A 314 -14.17 -0.65 -13.32
N GLY A 315 -14.31 -0.44 -12.01
CA GLY A 315 -15.57 -0.02 -11.40
C GLY A 315 -15.95 1.42 -11.74
N TYR A 316 -17.25 1.69 -11.87
CA TYR A 316 -17.81 3.03 -12.10
C TYR A 316 -19.21 3.19 -11.48
N THR A 317 -19.63 4.42 -11.18
CA THR A 317 -20.94 4.70 -10.56
C THR A 317 -22.06 4.74 -11.60
N SER A 318 -22.01 5.74 -12.47
CA SER A 318 -23.06 6.12 -13.43
C SER A 318 -22.59 5.96 -14.87
N GLN A 319 -21.36 6.38 -15.17
CA GLN A 319 -20.68 6.28 -16.47
C GLN A 319 -19.18 5.94 -16.29
N PRO A 320 -18.52 5.22 -17.22
CA PRO A 320 -17.08 4.98 -17.13
C PRO A 320 -16.26 6.28 -16.96
N GLY A 321 -15.25 6.25 -16.08
CA GLY A 321 -14.41 7.41 -15.78
C GLY A 321 -15.03 8.45 -14.83
N ASP A 322 -16.08 8.09 -14.08
CA ASP A 322 -16.65 8.93 -13.02
C ASP A 322 -16.14 8.63 -11.60
N VAL A 323 -15.41 7.52 -11.40
CA VAL A 323 -14.67 7.22 -10.18
C VAL A 323 -13.18 7.21 -10.51
N VAL A 324 -12.43 8.12 -9.89
CA VAL A 324 -10.97 8.16 -9.95
C VAL A 324 -10.45 8.33 -8.53
N ALA A 325 -9.51 7.49 -8.12
CA ALA A 325 -8.78 7.65 -6.88
C ALA A 325 -7.47 8.41 -7.12
N SER A 326 -7.04 9.19 -6.14
CA SER A 326 -5.85 10.03 -6.20
C SER A 326 -5.49 10.39 -4.76
N ASN A 327 -4.24 10.16 -4.36
CA ASN A 327 -3.70 10.35 -3.00
C ASN A 327 -4.36 9.54 -1.85
N SER A 328 -5.57 8.98 -2.02
CA SER A 328 -6.13 7.85 -1.25
C SER A 328 -7.35 7.20 -1.94
N ALA A 329 -7.98 6.24 -1.25
CA ALA A 329 -9.21 5.57 -1.64
C ALA A 329 -10.42 6.52 -1.66
N THR A 330 -11.38 6.27 -2.56
CA THR A 330 -12.62 7.07 -2.69
C THR A 330 -13.69 6.74 -1.64
N VAL A 331 -13.32 6.06 -0.55
CA VAL A 331 -14.15 5.78 0.62
C VAL A 331 -13.23 5.87 1.84
N SER A 332 -13.43 6.88 2.69
CA SER A 332 -12.63 7.04 3.90
C SER A 332 -13.08 6.09 5.02
N TYR A 333 -12.27 5.97 6.08
CA TYR A 333 -12.72 5.34 7.33
C TYR A 333 -13.98 6.04 7.89
N GLN A 334 -14.07 7.37 7.80
CA GLN A 334 -15.23 8.11 8.29
C GLN A 334 -16.49 7.83 7.45
N ASP A 335 -16.37 7.61 6.13
CA ASP A 335 -17.50 7.18 5.30
C ASP A 335 -18.02 5.81 5.72
N TYR A 336 -17.11 4.86 5.98
CA TYR A 336 -17.46 3.55 6.51
C TYR A 336 -18.24 3.65 7.84
N LYS A 337 -17.82 4.53 8.77
CA LYS A 337 -18.56 4.81 10.02
C LYS A 337 -19.91 5.50 9.75
N ASN A 338 -19.95 6.47 8.83
CA ASN A 338 -21.19 7.16 8.41
C ASN A 338 -22.22 6.20 7.78
N GLN A 339 -21.76 5.14 7.12
CA GLN A 339 -22.61 4.06 6.58
C GLN A 339 -22.99 2.98 7.61
N ASN A 340 -22.72 3.20 8.90
CA ASN A 340 -22.93 2.24 10.00
C ASN A 340 -22.11 0.96 9.82
N ASP A 341 -20.79 1.13 9.80
CA ASP A 341 -19.77 0.08 9.77
C ASP A 341 -19.89 -0.82 8.53
N ASN A 342 -20.10 -0.17 7.39
CA ASN A 342 -20.45 -0.83 6.14
C ASN A 342 -20.01 0.00 4.92
N VAL A 343 -20.22 -0.53 3.72
CA VAL A 343 -19.98 0.18 2.44
C VAL A 343 -21.25 0.27 1.62
N ASN A 344 -21.39 1.33 0.82
CA ASN A 344 -22.58 1.62 0.04
C ASN A 344 -22.41 1.13 -1.41
N ALA A 345 -23.19 0.11 -1.78
CA ALA A 345 -23.11 -0.52 -3.10
C ALA A 345 -23.63 0.36 -4.25
N ASN A 346 -24.18 1.55 -3.98
CA ASN A 346 -24.61 2.48 -5.03
C ASN A 346 -23.44 3.26 -5.66
N TYR A 347 -22.25 3.28 -5.05
CA TYR A 347 -21.08 4.00 -5.56
C TYR A 347 -20.07 3.11 -6.29
N LEU A 348 -19.86 1.87 -5.81
CA LEU A 348 -18.88 0.95 -6.38
C LEU A 348 -19.45 -0.48 -6.50
N PRO A 349 -18.95 -1.29 -7.46
CA PRO A 349 -19.20 -2.72 -7.51
C PRO A 349 -18.84 -3.39 -6.17
N THR A 350 -19.81 -4.02 -5.53
CA THR A 350 -19.65 -4.65 -4.21
C THR A 350 -19.72 -6.17 -4.29
N LEU A 351 -18.72 -6.84 -3.72
CA LEU A 351 -18.72 -8.28 -3.48
C LEU A 351 -19.09 -8.55 -2.01
N SER A 352 -20.35 -8.90 -1.77
CA SER A 352 -20.92 -9.16 -0.43
C SER A 352 -20.91 -10.64 -0.06
N GLY A 353 -19.93 -11.04 0.74
CA GLY A 353 -19.85 -12.37 1.35
C GLY A 353 -20.87 -12.62 2.46
N ILE A 354 -20.83 -13.85 2.98
CA ILE A 354 -21.77 -14.35 4.00
C ILE A 354 -21.13 -14.51 5.39
N ASN A 355 -19.95 -13.93 5.61
CA ASN A 355 -19.08 -14.21 6.76
C ASN A 355 -18.75 -15.71 6.89
N GLU A 356 -18.05 -16.24 5.89
CA GLU A 356 -17.52 -17.61 5.90
C GLU A 356 -16.02 -17.66 6.20
N ALA A 357 -15.60 -18.70 6.92
CA ALA A 357 -14.21 -18.90 7.38
C ALA A 357 -13.42 -19.87 6.48
N ARG A 358 -13.55 -19.74 5.16
CA ARG A 358 -12.73 -20.48 4.19
C ARG A 358 -11.37 -19.80 4.08
N GLU A 359 -10.49 -20.02 5.05
CA GLU A 359 -9.16 -19.39 5.16
C GLU A 359 -8.15 -19.96 4.14
N ASN A 360 -8.51 -19.93 2.85
CA ASN A 360 -7.74 -20.38 1.71
C ASN A 360 -8.23 -19.68 0.42
N ARG A 361 -7.53 -19.92 -0.70
CA ARG A 361 -7.85 -19.39 -2.04
C ARG A 361 -9.35 -19.41 -2.40
N ALA A 362 -10.10 -20.45 -2.01
CA ALA A 362 -11.51 -20.63 -2.35
C ALA A 362 -12.51 -19.89 -1.43
N GLY A 363 -12.03 -19.05 -0.51
CA GLY A 363 -12.81 -18.06 0.24
C GLY A 363 -12.58 -16.60 -0.19
N SER A 364 -11.79 -16.39 -1.24
CA SER A 364 -11.43 -15.07 -1.75
C SER A 364 -12.54 -14.44 -2.59
N ALA A 365 -12.66 -13.12 -2.59
CA ALA A 365 -13.55 -12.40 -3.49
C ALA A 365 -12.99 -12.33 -4.91
N ILE A 366 -11.69 -12.04 -5.02
CA ILE A 366 -10.94 -12.00 -6.27
C ILE A 366 -9.70 -12.89 -6.13
N ILE A 367 -9.38 -13.64 -7.18
CA ILE A 367 -8.23 -14.57 -7.26
C ILE A 367 -7.40 -14.20 -8.49
N ILE A 368 -6.12 -13.86 -8.27
CA ILE A 368 -5.17 -13.43 -9.29
C ILE A 368 -3.96 -14.37 -9.29
N GLU A 369 -3.89 -15.22 -10.31
CA GLU A 369 -2.78 -16.15 -10.55
C GLU A 369 -2.33 -16.03 -12.02
N LYS A 370 -2.24 -14.77 -12.48
CA LYS A 370 -2.04 -14.33 -13.87
C LYS A 370 -1.14 -13.09 -13.87
N GLN A 371 -0.88 -12.52 -15.04
CA GLN A 371 0.01 -11.36 -15.19
C GLN A 371 -0.67 -10.23 -15.99
N TYR A 372 -0.21 -8.99 -15.80
CA TYR A 372 -0.71 -7.80 -16.51
C TYR A 372 -2.22 -7.60 -16.35
N ILE A 373 -2.70 -7.56 -15.10
CA ILE A 373 -4.11 -7.38 -14.74
C ILE A 373 -4.26 -6.09 -13.95
N ASN A 374 -5.09 -5.17 -14.43
CA ASN A 374 -5.55 -4.01 -13.69
C ASN A 374 -6.93 -4.31 -13.11
N ILE A 375 -7.14 -4.05 -11.82
CA ILE A 375 -8.45 -4.05 -11.18
C ILE A 375 -8.55 -2.75 -10.39
N SER A 376 -9.59 -1.95 -10.65
CA SER A 376 -9.81 -0.73 -9.89
C SER A 376 -11.27 -0.46 -9.52
N ASN A 377 -11.45 0.35 -8.46
CA ASN A 377 -12.75 0.84 -7.99
C ASN A 377 -13.70 -0.29 -7.52
N PHE A 378 -13.30 -1.13 -6.57
CA PHE A 378 -14.13 -2.23 -6.04
C PHE A 378 -14.32 -2.20 -4.53
N GLN A 379 -15.52 -2.55 -4.08
CA GLN A 379 -15.83 -2.81 -2.66
C GLN A 379 -15.91 -4.32 -2.40
N ILE A 380 -15.31 -4.77 -1.29
CA ILE A 380 -15.31 -6.17 -0.86
C ILE A 380 -15.66 -6.22 0.62
N ARG A 381 -16.63 -7.07 1.00
CA ARG A 381 -17.06 -7.22 2.39
C ARG A 381 -17.46 -8.64 2.75
N LYS A 382 -17.24 -9.05 4.01
CA LYS A 382 -17.75 -10.33 4.58
C LYS A 382 -17.28 -11.61 3.87
N MET A 383 -16.23 -11.52 3.06
CA MET A 383 -15.54 -12.65 2.42
C MET A 383 -14.48 -13.22 3.38
N SER A 384 -13.93 -14.41 3.11
CA SER A 384 -12.81 -14.93 3.89
C SER A 384 -11.53 -14.18 3.57
N TYR A 385 -11.25 -14.00 2.27
CA TYR A 385 -10.17 -13.14 1.76
C TYR A 385 -10.73 -12.08 0.81
N GLY A 386 -10.08 -10.93 0.73
CA GLY A 386 -10.42 -9.88 -0.24
C GLY A 386 -9.90 -10.22 -1.64
N VAL A 387 -8.64 -9.85 -1.90
CA VAL A 387 -7.93 -10.13 -3.15
C VAL A 387 -6.77 -11.07 -2.86
N TYR A 388 -6.85 -12.31 -3.34
CA TYR A 388 -5.79 -13.31 -3.20
C TYR A 388 -4.90 -13.29 -4.43
N SER A 389 -3.60 -13.05 -4.24
CA SER A 389 -2.59 -13.01 -5.30
C SER A 389 -1.55 -14.12 -5.08
N ASN A 390 -1.27 -14.93 -6.10
CA ASN A 390 -0.33 -16.05 -5.99
C ASN A 390 0.42 -16.29 -7.31
N ARG A 391 1.74 -16.12 -7.31
CA ARG A 391 2.61 -16.24 -8.51
C ARG A 391 2.11 -15.36 -9.67
N ALA A 392 1.88 -14.10 -9.34
CA ALA A 392 1.31 -13.08 -10.22
C ALA A 392 2.32 -11.94 -10.41
N SER A 393 2.33 -11.27 -11.55
CA SER A 393 3.22 -10.12 -11.76
C SER A 393 2.63 -9.04 -12.66
N HIS A 394 3.11 -7.81 -12.49
CA HIS A 394 2.61 -6.61 -13.18
C HIS A 394 1.10 -6.40 -12.96
N ILE A 395 0.63 -6.66 -11.75
CA ILE A 395 -0.74 -6.41 -11.32
C ILE A 395 -0.88 -4.95 -10.92
N LYS A 396 -2.03 -4.34 -11.15
CA LYS A 396 -2.43 -3.06 -10.55
C LYS A 396 -3.74 -3.25 -9.80
N LEU A 397 -3.71 -3.04 -8.49
CA LEU A 397 -4.88 -2.94 -7.64
C LEU A 397 -5.00 -1.48 -7.21
N ASP A 398 -6.06 -0.79 -7.62
CA ASP A 398 -6.26 0.63 -7.32
C ASP A 398 -7.65 0.88 -6.76
N ASN A 399 -7.79 1.65 -5.68
CA ASN A 399 -9.09 1.93 -5.08
C ASN A 399 -9.91 0.65 -4.76
N ILE A 400 -9.28 -0.26 -4.01
CA ILE A 400 -9.92 -1.48 -3.51
C ILE A 400 -10.27 -1.28 -2.03
N ILE A 401 -11.57 -1.24 -1.73
CA ILE A 401 -12.15 -0.98 -0.41
C ILE A 401 -12.51 -2.33 0.22
N ALA A 402 -11.69 -2.84 1.14
CA ALA A 402 -11.88 -4.15 1.77
C ALA A 402 -12.27 -4.01 3.24
N VAL A 403 -13.57 -4.13 3.54
CA VAL A 403 -14.11 -3.92 4.89
C VAL A 403 -14.69 -5.19 5.50
N ASN A 404 -14.56 -5.39 6.81
CA ASN A 404 -15.20 -6.47 7.54
C ASN A 404 -14.93 -7.86 6.92
N ILE A 405 -13.65 -8.16 6.70
CA ILE A 405 -13.21 -9.44 6.12
C ILE A 405 -13.20 -10.49 7.24
N ALA A 406 -14.02 -11.53 7.10
CA ALA A 406 -14.32 -12.56 8.11
C ALA A 406 -14.66 -12.01 9.53
N SER A 407 -15.13 -10.77 9.66
CA SER A 407 -15.04 -10.01 10.93
C SER A 407 -16.03 -10.41 12.03
N GLU A 408 -16.99 -11.29 11.74
CA GLU A 408 -18.04 -11.74 12.66
C GLU A 408 -17.90 -13.21 13.14
N ILE A 409 -16.86 -13.94 12.73
CA ILE A 409 -16.86 -15.42 12.82
C ILE A 409 -16.07 -15.97 14.01
N LYS A 410 -14.79 -15.59 14.13
CA LYS A 410 -13.86 -15.94 15.21
C LYS A 410 -12.73 -14.89 15.21
N SER A 411 -11.99 -14.80 16.30
CA SER A 411 -10.76 -13.98 16.36
C SER A 411 -9.65 -14.55 15.44
N GLN A 412 -8.77 -13.66 14.97
CA GLN A 412 -7.66 -13.95 14.04
C GLN A 412 -8.11 -14.66 12.75
N SER A 413 -9.23 -14.23 12.15
CA SER A 413 -9.81 -14.84 10.93
C SER A 413 -9.76 -13.95 9.70
N GLY A 414 -9.51 -14.52 8.53
CA GLY A 414 -9.53 -13.79 7.25
C GLY A 414 -8.36 -12.84 7.02
N ARG A 415 -8.21 -12.36 5.78
CA ARG A 415 -7.08 -11.52 5.31
C ARG A 415 -7.54 -10.63 4.16
N ALA A 416 -7.22 -9.34 4.14
CA ALA A 416 -7.69 -8.47 3.05
C ALA A 416 -6.98 -8.78 1.73
N PHE A 417 -5.68 -8.46 1.58
CA PHE A 417 -4.90 -8.74 0.36
C PHE A 417 -3.74 -9.72 0.65
N PRO A 418 -4.01 -11.02 0.85
CA PRO A 418 -2.96 -12.04 0.98
C PRO A 418 -2.28 -12.31 -0.36
N SER A 419 -1.01 -11.90 -0.45
CA SER A 419 -0.15 -12.01 -1.64
C SER A 419 1.04 -12.94 -1.37
N TYR A 420 1.33 -13.83 -2.31
CA TYR A 420 2.44 -14.79 -2.26
C TYR A 420 3.14 -14.81 -3.63
N TYR A 421 4.42 -14.46 -3.72
CA TYR A 421 5.11 -14.30 -5.01
C TYR A 421 4.30 -13.37 -5.96
N LEU A 422 3.97 -12.19 -5.45
CA LEU A 422 3.42 -11.08 -6.23
C LEU A 422 4.58 -10.15 -6.56
N ASP A 423 4.91 -10.00 -7.84
CA ASP A 423 6.15 -9.32 -8.25
C ASP A 423 5.89 -8.15 -9.22
N ASP A 424 6.75 -7.14 -9.21
CA ASP A 424 6.71 -5.97 -10.11
C ASP A 424 5.32 -5.28 -10.22
N SER A 425 4.54 -5.31 -9.13
CA SER A 425 3.12 -4.92 -9.09
C SER A 425 2.84 -3.67 -8.26
N TYR A 426 1.64 -3.12 -8.41
CA TYR A 426 1.18 -1.89 -7.78
C TYR A 426 -0.07 -2.16 -6.95
N ILE A 427 -0.08 -1.70 -5.69
CA ILE A 427 -1.28 -1.62 -4.86
C ILE A 427 -1.39 -0.16 -4.41
N THR A 428 -2.39 0.54 -4.93
CA THR A 428 -2.52 1.99 -4.81
C THR A 428 -3.87 2.41 -4.23
N ASN A 429 -3.88 3.54 -3.53
CA ASN A 429 -5.10 4.26 -3.16
C ASN A 429 -6.17 3.35 -2.51
N SER A 430 -5.79 2.37 -1.69
CA SER A 430 -6.70 1.30 -1.23
C SER A 430 -6.82 1.29 0.29
N ILE A 431 -8.03 0.98 0.78
CA ILE A 431 -8.37 1.00 2.21
C ILE A 431 -8.80 -0.39 2.69
N VAL A 432 -8.28 -0.79 3.85
CA VAL A 432 -8.66 -2.01 4.56
C VAL A 432 -9.21 -1.63 5.93
N ILE A 433 -10.35 -2.21 6.31
CA ILE A 433 -10.96 -1.99 7.63
C ILE A 433 -11.41 -3.34 8.21
N ASN A 434 -10.96 -3.69 9.42
CA ASN A 434 -11.33 -4.94 10.13
C ASN A 434 -11.07 -6.21 9.31
N ALA A 435 -9.79 -6.55 9.13
CA ALA A 435 -9.35 -7.71 8.34
C ALA A 435 -8.76 -8.88 9.15
N GLY A 436 -9.02 -8.93 10.46
CA GLY A 436 -8.74 -10.11 11.30
C GLY A 436 -7.29 -10.61 11.26
N THR A 437 -7.00 -11.75 10.61
CA THR A 437 -5.60 -12.23 10.55
C THR A 437 -4.67 -11.23 9.84
N GLY A 438 -5.15 -10.36 8.95
CA GLY A 438 -4.33 -9.24 8.49
C GLY A 438 -4.81 -8.46 7.27
N GLY A 439 -4.28 -7.26 7.08
CA GLY A 439 -4.61 -6.36 5.99
C GLY A 439 -3.83 -6.67 4.70
N LEU A 440 -2.76 -5.91 4.48
CA LEU A 440 -1.87 -6.04 3.32
C LEU A 440 -0.73 -7.00 3.66
N LEU A 441 -0.69 -8.19 3.04
CA LEU A 441 0.24 -9.26 3.43
C LEU A 441 1.05 -9.74 2.22
N PHE A 442 2.37 -9.73 2.32
CA PHE A 442 3.30 -9.96 1.22
C PHE A 442 4.36 -11.01 1.58
N ASP A 443 4.09 -12.29 1.27
CA ASP A 443 5.06 -13.38 1.45
C ASP A 443 5.89 -13.60 0.18
N SER A 444 7.19 -13.39 0.29
CA SER A 444 8.17 -13.63 -0.79
C SER A 444 7.77 -12.94 -2.10
N CYS A 445 7.45 -11.65 -2.01
CA CYS A 445 6.95 -10.76 -3.07
C CYS A 445 7.99 -9.66 -3.35
N ASP A 446 8.38 -9.44 -4.61
CA ASP A 446 9.51 -8.57 -4.96
C ASP A 446 9.15 -7.34 -5.83
N ASN A 447 9.90 -6.24 -5.65
CA ASN A 447 9.85 -5.00 -6.46
C ASN A 447 8.49 -4.27 -6.54
N ASN A 448 7.55 -4.51 -5.61
CA ASN A 448 6.23 -3.91 -5.66
C ASN A 448 6.22 -2.44 -5.19
N THR A 449 5.24 -1.67 -5.65
CA THR A 449 4.95 -0.31 -5.17
C THR A 449 3.60 -0.29 -4.44
N ILE A 450 3.63 -0.04 -3.14
CA ILE A 450 2.48 -0.01 -2.23
C ILE A 450 2.29 1.45 -1.77
N LEU A 451 1.48 2.22 -2.49
CA LEU A 451 1.41 3.69 -2.37
C LEU A 451 0.01 4.19 -1.99
N ASN A 452 -0.11 5.19 -1.10
CA ASN A 452 -1.39 5.82 -0.72
C ASN A 452 -2.41 4.84 -0.10
N ASN A 453 -1.97 3.95 0.79
CA ASN A 453 -2.85 2.91 1.36
C ASN A 453 -3.17 3.19 2.84
N GLN A 454 -4.30 2.67 3.30
CA GLN A 454 -4.76 2.85 4.68
C GLN A 454 -5.26 1.51 5.27
N VAL A 455 -4.85 1.17 6.49
CA VAL A 455 -5.30 -0.05 7.19
C VAL A 455 -5.77 0.28 8.60
N TYR A 456 -7.06 0.03 8.85
CA TYR A 456 -7.76 0.31 10.10
C TYR A 456 -8.26 -0.96 10.80
N SER A 457 -8.35 -0.91 12.12
CA SER A 457 -9.13 -1.87 12.92
C SER A 457 -9.83 -1.15 14.06
N ASP A 458 -11.14 -1.39 14.21
CA ASP A 458 -11.95 -0.91 15.34
C ASP A 458 -12.80 -2.03 15.99
N ASN A 459 -12.79 -3.23 15.41
CA ASN A 459 -13.58 -4.38 15.86
C ASN A 459 -12.84 -5.23 16.92
N ASN A 460 -13.46 -5.44 18.09
CA ASN A 460 -12.93 -6.29 19.16
C ASN A 460 -13.19 -7.81 18.96
N ILE A 461 -14.11 -8.23 18.07
CA ILE A 461 -14.44 -9.65 17.84
C ILE A 461 -13.37 -10.36 17.01
N ASN A 462 -12.86 -9.66 16.00
CA ASN A 462 -11.83 -10.12 15.07
C ASN A 462 -10.95 -8.93 14.67
N ALA A 463 -10.25 -8.39 15.66
CA ALA A 463 -9.31 -7.28 15.51
C ALA A 463 -8.21 -7.63 14.52
N CYS A 464 -7.71 -6.63 13.78
CA CYS A 464 -6.60 -6.85 12.87
C CYS A 464 -5.31 -7.17 13.64
N ASP A 465 -4.67 -8.27 13.26
CA ASP A 465 -3.39 -8.73 13.80
C ASP A 465 -2.23 -8.07 13.03
N TYR A 466 -2.00 -8.51 11.79
CA TYR A 466 -0.95 -8.01 10.91
C TYR A 466 -1.52 -6.96 9.93
N TYR A 467 -1.37 -5.66 10.20
CA TYR A 467 -2.04 -4.61 9.40
C TYR A 467 -1.37 -4.48 8.01
N VAL A 468 -0.06 -4.27 8.00
CA VAL A 468 0.77 -4.31 6.79
C VAL A 468 2.02 -5.12 7.10
N PHE A 469 2.24 -6.21 6.37
CA PHE A 469 3.26 -7.17 6.75
C PHE A 469 3.98 -7.83 5.57
N LEU A 470 5.31 -7.82 5.61
CA LEU A 470 6.18 -8.50 4.66
C LEU A 470 6.78 -9.76 5.31
N TRP A 471 6.79 -10.87 4.58
CA TRP A 471 7.22 -12.18 5.05
C TRP A 471 8.15 -12.86 4.05
N GLY A 472 8.87 -13.90 4.50
CA GLY A 472 9.67 -14.74 3.61
C GLY A 472 10.86 -13.98 3.03
N ASP A 473 11.11 -14.14 1.74
CA ASP A 473 12.24 -13.52 1.01
C ASP A 473 11.93 -12.10 0.47
N SER A 474 10.76 -11.51 0.74
CA SER A 474 10.26 -10.25 0.12
C SER A 474 11.27 -9.09 0.11
N SER A 475 11.58 -8.59 -1.09
CA SER A 475 12.68 -7.65 -1.31
C SER A 475 12.42 -6.55 -2.34
N GLY A 476 13.15 -5.44 -2.22
CA GLY A 476 13.10 -4.33 -3.19
C GLY A 476 11.76 -3.58 -3.27
N ASN A 477 10.80 -3.86 -2.39
CA ASN A 477 9.50 -3.21 -2.40
C ASN A 477 9.60 -1.76 -1.90
N ARG A 478 8.83 -0.86 -2.50
CA ARG A 478 8.58 0.51 -2.03
C ARG A 478 7.20 0.59 -1.39
N ILE A 479 7.15 0.97 -0.13
CA ILE A 479 5.92 1.28 0.62
C ILE A 479 5.94 2.78 0.91
N ASP A 480 4.88 3.50 0.58
CA ASP A 480 4.89 4.97 0.58
C ASP A 480 3.49 5.55 0.85
N ASN A 481 3.40 6.68 1.55
CA ASN A 481 2.13 7.29 2.00
C ASN A 481 1.17 6.23 2.61
N LEU A 482 1.56 5.67 3.77
CA LEU A 482 0.84 4.59 4.44
C LEU A 482 0.29 5.03 5.81
N ILE A 483 -0.99 4.77 6.06
CA ILE A 483 -1.62 4.91 7.39
C ILE A 483 -1.93 3.52 7.95
N VAL A 484 -1.52 3.27 9.20
CA VAL A 484 -1.85 2.07 9.97
C VAL A 484 -2.43 2.49 11.33
N GLU A 485 -3.70 2.24 11.58
CA GLU A 485 -4.37 2.68 12.82
C GLU A 485 -5.19 1.59 13.53
N LYS A 486 -4.84 1.35 14.80
CA LYS A 486 -5.71 0.66 15.76
C LYS A 486 -6.64 1.68 16.42
N VAL A 487 -7.89 1.77 15.96
CA VAL A 487 -8.88 2.70 16.50
C VAL A 487 -9.40 2.18 17.83
N GLY A 488 -9.25 2.98 18.88
CA GLY A 488 -9.78 2.67 20.21
C GLY A 488 -9.06 1.54 20.95
N ASP A 489 -9.71 1.06 22.01
CA ASP A 489 -9.18 0.03 22.90
C ASP A 489 -9.63 -1.36 22.44
N LEU A 490 -8.73 -2.07 21.77
CA LEU A 490 -8.93 -3.45 21.28
C LEU A 490 -8.11 -4.42 22.13
N GLU A 491 -8.68 -5.58 22.46
CA GLU A 491 -8.01 -6.64 23.23
C GLU A 491 -6.71 -7.11 22.55
N HIS A 492 -6.69 -7.12 21.20
CA HIS A 492 -5.46 -7.38 20.44
C HIS A 492 -4.75 -6.07 20.07
N PRO A 493 -3.47 -5.89 20.44
CA PRO A 493 -2.71 -4.68 20.10
C PRO A 493 -2.23 -4.66 18.64
N GLY A 494 -2.16 -5.83 18.01
CA GLY A 494 -1.67 -6.01 16.64
C GLY A 494 -0.15 -5.88 16.50
N HIS A 495 0.34 -6.35 15.35
CA HIS A 495 1.71 -6.25 14.88
C HIS A 495 1.93 -5.08 13.91
N GLY A 496 0.92 -4.23 13.71
CA GLY A 496 1.01 -2.95 13.00
C GLY A 496 1.64 -3.05 11.60
N LEU A 497 2.67 -2.23 11.37
CA LEU A 497 3.57 -2.35 10.23
C LEU A 497 4.75 -3.24 10.63
N GLY A 498 5.15 -4.18 9.77
CA GLY A 498 6.33 -4.98 10.10
C GLY A 498 6.78 -5.97 9.04
N GLY A 499 7.78 -6.76 9.39
CA GLY A 499 8.17 -7.91 8.59
C GLY A 499 9.22 -8.81 9.20
N PHE A 500 9.12 -10.10 8.89
CA PHE A 500 9.87 -11.20 9.53
C PHE A 500 10.68 -12.04 8.52
N HIS A 501 11.43 -13.01 9.06
CA HIS A 501 12.23 -14.02 8.36
C HIS A 501 13.41 -13.42 7.56
N LYS A 502 13.18 -13.01 6.30
CA LYS A 502 14.21 -12.49 5.39
C LYS A 502 13.77 -11.25 4.59
N MET A 503 12.77 -10.50 5.06
CA MET A 503 12.38 -9.22 4.43
C MET A 503 13.62 -8.31 4.29
N ASN A 504 14.10 -8.05 3.07
CA ASN A 504 15.39 -7.40 2.87
C ASN A 504 15.39 -6.31 1.79
N ASN A 505 16.20 -5.27 1.97
CA ASN A 505 16.38 -4.17 1.01
C ASN A 505 15.07 -3.46 0.57
N ASN A 506 14.04 -3.45 1.42
CA ASN A 506 12.78 -2.72 1.16
C ASN A 506 12.87 -1.27 1.66
N VAL A 507 12.08 -0.38 1.07
CA VAL A 507 12.05 1.07 1.41
C VAL A 507 10.64 1.47 1.82
N PHE A 508 10.51 2.00 3.02
CA PHE A 508 9.28 2.52 3.61
C PHE A 508 9.44 4.03 3.82
N THR A 509 8.61 4.85 3.17
CA THR A 509 8.62 6.31 3.29
C THR A 509 7.24 6.85 3.66
N ASN A 510 7.19 8.05 4.28
CA ASN A 510 5.95 8.81 4.51
C ASN A 510 4.84 7.96 5.16
N PHE A 511 5.01 7.51 6.41
CA PHE A 511 3.99 6.65 7.05
C PHE A 511 3.65 7.04 8.49
N LYS A 512 2.38 6.85 8.85
CA LYS A 512 1.83 7.15 10.19
C LYS A 512 1.32 5.84 10.82
N ILE A 513 1.84 5.50 12.01
CA ILE A 513 1.38 4.35 12.80
C ILE A 513 0.69 4.87 14.06
N ILE A 514 -0.56 4.48 14.27
CA ILE A 514 -1.41 5.00 15.35
C ILE A 514 -1.88 3.83 16.23
N ASN A 515 -1.58 3.92 17.53
CA ASN A 515 -1.94 2.95 18.58
C ASN A 515 -1.41 1.51 18.38
N THR A 516 -0.37 1.30 17.56
CA THR A 516 0.30 0.01 17.38
C THR A 516 1.80 0.22 17.06
N SER A 517 2.54 -0.83 16.72
CA SER A 517 4.01 -0.80 16.61
C SER A 517 4.54 -0.88 15.16
N LEU A 518 5.83 -0.59 15.01
CA LEU A 518 6.66 -1.05 13.89
C LEU A 518 7.50 -2.25 14.36
N GLU A 519 7.24 -3.48 13.88
CA GLU A 519 7.96 -4.70 14.34
C GLU A 519 8.81 -5.37 13.26
N LEU A 520 10.12 -5.47 13.50
CA LEU A 520 11.07 -6.27 12.73
C LEU A 520 11.61 -7.43 13.56
N SER A 521 11.68 -8.62 12.99
CA SER A 521 12.20 -9.82 13.68
C SER A 521 12.93 -10.76 12.72
N TYR A 522 13.83 -11.57 13.27
CA TYR A 522 14.68 -12.57 12.58
C TYR A 522 15.87 -11.97 11.82
N ALA A 523 16.98 -12.69 11.81
CA ALA A 523 18.27 -12.19 11.33
C ALA A 523 18.45 -12.10 9.81
N GLY A 524 17.46 -12.52 9.02
CA GLY A 524 17.41 -12.19 7.59
C GLY A 524 16.72 -10.86 7.29
N VAL A 525 16.09 -10.22 8.30
CA VAL A 525 15.46 -8.91 8.12
C VAL A 525 16.52 -7.83 8.17
N GLU A 526 17.07 -7.50 7.01
CA GLU A 526 18.22 -6.61 6.88
C GLU A 526 18.23 -5.67 5.67
N GLY A 527 18.96 -4.56 5.81
CA GLY A 527 19.16 -3.56 4.76
C GLY A 527 17.91 -2.74 4.42
N ASN A 528 16.82 -2.88 5.17
CA ASN A 528 15.59 -2.12 4.96
C ASN A 528 15.73 -0.68 5.48
N VAL A 529 15.07 0.26 4.80
CA VAL A 529 15.07 1.69 5.14
C VAL A 529 13.67 2.15 5.50
N PHE A 530 13.52 2.79 6.65
CA PHE A 530 12.29 3.41 7.15
C PHE A 530 12.56 4.90 7.34
N LYS A 531 11.80 5.77 6.66
CA LYS A 531 12.13 7.20 6.61
C LYS A 531 10.88 8.10 6.59
N ASP A 532 10.97 9.25 7.26
CA ASP A 532 9.91 10.27 7.31
C ASP A 532 8.59 9.67 7.85
N PHE A 533 8.58 9.29 9.14
CA PHE A 533 7.45 8.54 9.72
C PHE A 533 7.15 8.87 11.20
N SER A 534 5.91 8.63 11.64
CA SER A 534 5.48 8.82 13.03
C SER A 534 4.87 7.58 13.65
N ILE A 535 5.03 7.43 14.97
CA ILE A 535 4.36 6.42 15.79
C ILE A 535 3.70 7.11 17.00
N THR A 536 2.38 7.19 17.01
CA THR A 536 1.61 7.92 18.03
C THR A 536 0.71 6.98 18.84
N GLY A 537 0.84 7.03 20.16
CA GLY A 537 -0.02 6.30 21.10
C GLY A 537 -1.07 7.17 21.80
N ASN A 538 -2.18 6.53 22.20
CA ASN A 538 -3.17 7.08 23.13
C ASN A 538 -3.21 6.30 24.46
N PHE A 539 -2.32 5.32 24.64
CA PHE A 539 -2.36 4.32 25.73
C PHE A 539 -1.02 4.24 26.49
N PRO A 540 -0.65 5.26 27.28
CA PRO A 540 0.69 5.41 27.87
C PRO A 540 1.07 4.37 28.95
N GLU A 541 0.16 3.47 29.34
CA GLU A 541 0.44 2.39 30.30
C GLU A 541 0.92 1.08 29.63
N GLN A 542 0.82 0.96 28.29
CA GLN A 542 1.17 -0.26 27.56
C GLN A 542 2.69 -0.36 27.29
N GLN A 543 3.41 -1.11 28.13
CA GLN A 543 4.89 -1.30 28.09
C GLN A 543 5.47 -1.93 26.79
N TYR A 544 4.63 -2.34 25.85
CA TYR A 544 4.99 -3.18 24.69
C TYR A 544 4.50 -2.66 23.34
N HIS A 545 3.87 -1.48 23.28
CA HIS A 545 3.22 -0.97 22.07
C HIS A 545 3.55 0.51 21.85
N ASN A 546 3.19 1.02 20.67
CA ASN A 546 3.49 2.39 20.21
C ASN A 546 5.00 2.64 20.20
N ALA A 547 5.74 1.78 19.46
CA ALA A 547 7.20 1.72 19.47
C ALA A 547 7.81 1.20 18.16
N ILE A 548 9.10 1.46 17.96
CA ILE A 548 9.93 0.69 17.02
C ILE A 548 10.47 -0.54 17.75
N GLN A 549 10.25 -1.74 17.22
CA GLN A 549 10.56 -3.01 17.86
C GLN A 549 11.47 -3.85 16.97
N ILE A 550 12.64 -4.21 17.49
CA ILE A 550 13.66 -5.03 16.82
C ILE A 550 13.82 -6.34 17.60
N ALA A 551 13.81 -7.49 16.93
CA ALA A 551 13.85 -8.80 17.58
C ALA A 551 14.63 -9.88 16.80
N ASN A 552 14.98 -10.97 17.51
CA ASN A 552 15.48 -12.25 16.99
C ASN A 552 16.63 -12.17 15.95
N GLY A 553 17.41 -11.10 15.98
CA GLY A 553 18.62 -10.87 15.19
C GLY A 553 18.50 -9.87 14.04
N ALA A 554 17.34 -9.23 13.84
CA ALA A 554 17.13 -8.22 12.78
C ALA A 554 18.23 -7.15 12.80
N THR A 555 18.83 -6.88 11.63
CA THR A 555 20.17 -6.27 11.53
C THR A 555 20.33 -5.32 10.36
N ASN A 556 21.27 -4.39 10.42
CA ASN A 556 21.61 -3.46 9.33
C ASN A 556 20.42 -2.62 8.80
N ASN A 557 19.29 -2.52 9.52
CA ASN A 557 18.15 -1.70 9.14
C ASN A 557 18.36 -0.24 9.56
N ARG A 558 17.75 0.70 8.83
CA ARG A 558 18.00 2.14 8.99
C ARG A 558 16.69 2.90 9.14
N PHE A 559 16.57 3.64 10.24
CA PHE A 559 15.41 4.45 10.62
C PHE A 559 15.81 5.92 10.61
N GLU A 560 15.13 6.74 9.83
CA GLU A 560 15.47 8.15 9.59
C GLU A 560 14.26 9.08 9.76
N ASN A 561 14.49 10.29 10.28
CA ASN A 561 13.49 11.38 10.29
C ASN A 561 12.16 10.91 10.89
N PHE A 562 12.17 10.55 12.18
CA PHE A 562 11.04 9.85 12.79
C PHE A 562 10.59 10.45 14.12
N SER A 563 9.30 10.39 14.43
CA SER A 563 8.75 10.77 15.73
C SER A 563 8.07 9.59 16.44
N ILE A 564 8.19 9.52 17.77
CA ILE A 564 7.49 8.56 18.62
C ILE A 564 6.93 9.31 19.84
N THR A 565 5.61 9.24 20.02
CA THR A 565 4.88 9.99 21.05
C THR A 565 3.94 9.08 21.85
N ASN A 566 3.83 9.31 23.17
CA ASN A 566 2.88 8.60 24.06
C ASN A 566 3.01 7.06 24.05
N GLY A 567 4.24 6.57 23.93
CA GLY A 567 4.54 5.14 23.75
C GLY A 567 5.81 4.68 24.46
N ASN A 568 6.52 3.75 23.82
CA ASN A 568 7.92 3.43 24.16
C ASN A 568 8.76 3.77 22.93
N GLY A 569 9.97 4.31 23.07
CA GLY A 569 10.79 4.68 21.92
C GLY A 569 11.25 3.47 21.08
N ILE A 570 12.48 3.03 21.33
CA ILE A 570 13.11 1.94 20.56
C ILE A 570 13.30 0.72 21.46
N GLN A 571 12.70 -0.42 21.11
CA GLN A 571 12.74 -1.65 21.89
C GLN A 571 13.54 -2.76 21.21
N PHE A 572 14.40 -3.43 21.97
CA PHE A 572 15.14 -4.63 21.57
C PHE A 572 14.57 -5.85 22.30
N LEU A 573 13.78 -6.63 21.59
CA LEU A 573 12.95 -7.73 22.07
C LEU A 573 13.55 -9.09 21.70
N GLU A 574 13.00 -10.18 22.26
CA GLU A 574 13.21 -11.51 21.70
C GLU A 574 12.00 -12.36 22.03
N TRP A 575 11.43 -12.95 20.98
CA TRP A 575 10.25 -13.77 21.02
C TRP A 575 10.66 -15.24 20.85
N ASP A 576 10.46 -16.05 21.87
CA ASP A 576 10.61 -17.50 21.80
C ASP A 576 9.33 -18.12 21.19
N ARG A 577 9.03 -17.76 19.93
CA ARG A 577 7.79 -18.15 19.20
C ARG A 577 7.61 -19.67 18.96
N GLY A 578 8.33 -20.52 19.71
CA GLY A 578 8.21 -21.98 19.68
C GLY A 578 8.63 -22.65 18.37
N ASP A 579 9.26 -21.90 17.48
CA ASP A 579 9.48 -22.32 16.09
C ASP A 579 10.42 -23.54 16.01
N THR A 580 9.92 -24.60 15.38
CA THR A 580 10.64 -25.85 15.11
C THR A 580 10.73 -26.15 13.61
N SER A 581 10.31 -25.20 12.77
CA SER A 581 10.46 -25.26 11.32
C SER A 581 11.90 -25.00 10.88
N GLU A 582 12.15 -25.12 9.57
CA GLU A 582 13.41 -24.76 8.94
C GLU A 582 13.79 -23.28 9.12
N TRP A 583 12.82 -22.40 9.42
CA TRP A 583 13.02 -20.96 9.59
C TRP A 583 13.64 -20.59 10.94
N ASN A 584 13.66 -21.51 11.90
CA ASN A 584 14.33 -21.33 13.19
C ASN A 584 15.87 -21.11 13.05
N ILE A 585 16.46 -21.32 11.87
CA ILE A 585 17.85 -20.93 11.58
C ILE A 585 18.06 -19.40 11.54
N TYR A 586 17.00 -18.63 11.29
CA TYR A 586 17.02 -17.16 11.32
C TYR A 586 16.69 -16.58 12.70
N ASN A 587 16.26 -17.43 13.64
CA ASN A 587 15.98 -17.09 15.04
C ASN A 587 17.29 -17.05 15.84
N GLN A 588 18.14 -16.06 15.54
CA GLN A 588 19.41 -15.93 16.26
C GLN A 588 19.18 -15.51 17.70
N THR A 589 20.04 -15.97 18.61
CA THR A 589 20.06 -15.55 20.03
C THR A 589 20.70 -14.17 20.16
N ASN A 590 20.08 -13.17 19.54
CA ASN A 590 20.52 -11.79 19.44
C ASN A 590 19.26 -10.91 19.35
N ALA A 591 19.20 -9.84 20.15
CA ALA A 591 18.00 -9.01 20.31
C ALA A 591 17.87 -7.90 19.25
N GLY A 592 18.72 -7.90 18.22
CA GLY A 592 18.85 -6.84 17.23
C GLY A 592 20.23 -6.19 17.29
N ASN A 593 20.90 -6.10 16.13
CA ASN A 593 22.29 -5.67 16.05
C ASN A 593 22.55 -4.75 14.85
N ASN A 594 23.55 -3.87 14.96
CA ASN A 594 24.02 -3.05 13.84
C ASN A 594 22.97 -2.13 13.15
N ASN A 595 21.79 -1.94 13.74
CA ASN A 595 20.76 -1.05 13.21
C ASN A 595 21.12 0.43 13.49
N MET A 596 20.64 1.34 12.63
CA MET A 596 20.89 2.78 12.73
C MET A 596 19.58 3.56 12.89
N PHE A 597 19.53 4.42 13.92
CA PHE A 597 18.44 5.36 14.18
C PHE A 597 19.01 6.78 14.05
N ILE A 598 18.44 7.60 13.17
CA ILE A 598 19.00 8.87 12.72
C ILE A 598 17.90 9.95 12.71
N ASN A 599 18.18 11.15 13.22
CA ASN A 599 17.24 12.29 13.22
C ASN A 599 15.85 11.91 13.76
N GLY A 600 15.77 11.57 15.04
CA GLY A 600 14.52 11.12 15.66
C GLY A 600 14.09 11.98 16.84
N GLU A 601 12.79 12.05 17.10
CA GLU A 601 12.22 12.59 18.33
C GLU A 601 11.45 11.50 19.07
N ILE A 602 11.71 11.36 20.37
CA ILE A 602 11.02 10.40 21.25
C ILE A 602 10.56 11.20 22.47
N LYS A 603 9.27 11.52 22.50
CA LYS A 603 8.66 12.54 23.36
C LYS A 603 7.48 11.97 24.14
N ASP A 604 7.32 12.36 25.40
CA ASP A 604 6.18 11.95 26.26
C ASP A 604 6.02 10.42 26.44
N CYS A 605 7.07 9.66 26.13
CA CYS A 605 7.11 8.20 26.22
C CYS A 605 7.39 7.69 27.65
N MET A 606 7.17 6.39 27.87
CA MET A 606 7.61 5.68 29.08
C MET A 606 9.15 5.66 29.17
N TYR A 607 9.78 5.20 28.09
CA TYR A 607 11.23 5.03 27.97
C TYR A 607 11.74 5.45 26.58
N GLY A 608 12.99 5.91 26.52
CA GLY A 608 13.68 6.21 25.27
C GLY A 608 14.16 4.96 24.54
N VAL A 609 14.91 4.09 25.22
CA VAL A 609 15.44 2.83 24.66
C VAL A 609 15.26 1.67 25.64
N VAL A 610 14.59 0.60 25.21
CA VAL A 610 14.19 -0.53 26.06
C VAL A 610 14.91 -1.80 25.62
N PHE A 611 15.89 -2.23 26.40
CA PHE A 611 16.49 -3.57 26.27
C PHE A 611 15.62 -4.56 27.03
N HIS A 612 14.51 -4.99 26.43
CA HIS A 612 13.50 -5.75 27.15
C HIS A 612 13.93 -7.19 27.44
N HIS A 613 13.30 -7.79 28.44
CA HIS A 613 13.36 -9.22 28.72
C HIS A 613 11.93 -9.77 28.71
N LEU A 614 11.54 -10.42 27.60
CA LEU A 614 10.34 -11.27 27.56
C LEU A 614 10.75 -12.71 27.88
N GLU A 615 11.10 -13.49 26.86
CA GLU A 615 11.21 -14.96 26.99
C GLU A 615 12.65 -15.48 27.04
N ARG A 616 13.60 -14.83 26.32
CA ARG A 616 15.03 -15.18 26.36
C ARG A 616 15.89 -14.13 27.04
N SER A 617 16.66 -14.55 28.05
CA SER A 617 17.37 -13.67 28.99
C SER A 617 18.75 -13.20 28.55
N ASN A 618 19.47 -13.99 27.75
CA ASN A 618 20.90 -13.83 27.49
C ASN A 618 21.24 -13.30 26.09
N SER A 619 20.26 -13.22 25.19
CA SER A 619 20.45 -12.68 23.83
C SER A 619 20.80 -11.19 23.89
N PRO A 620 21.95 -10.75 23.35
CA PRO A 620 22.40 -9.36 23.46
C PRO A 620 21.81 -8.47 22.36
N ALA A 621 21.62 -7.18 22.68
CA ALA A 621 21.44 -6.13 21.66
C ALA A 621 22.77 -5.39 21.49
N GLU A 622 23.37 -5.42 20.29
CA GLU A 622 24.77 -5.01 20.09
C GLU A 622 25.02 -4.08 18.90
N ASN A 623 25.96 -3.15 19.04
CA ASN A 623 26.46 -2.27 17.97
C ASN A 623 25.41 -1.34 17.30
N ASN A 624 24.22 -1.17 17.88
CA ASN A 624 23.19 -0.29 17.34
C ASN A 624 23.54 1.19 17.59
N THR A 625 23.31 2.05 16.61
CA THR A 625 23.72 3.47 16.65
C THR A 625 22.51 4.40 16.65
N PHE A 626 22.50 5.36 17.57
CA PHE A 626 21.45 6.36 17.76
C PHE A 626 22.10 7.73 17.54
N GLN A 627 21.75 8.42 16.46
CA GLN A 627 22.44 9.63 16.00
C GLN A 627 21.47 10.81 15.84
N ASN A 628 21.79 11.95 16.46
CA ASN A 628 20.96 13.16 16.46
C ASN A 628 19.50 12.87 16.87
N ILE A 629 19.32 12.09 17.94
CA ILE A 629 18.00 11.78 18.52
C ILE A 629 17.72 12.74 19.68
N THR A 630 16.53 13.33 19.71
CA THR A 630 15.99 14.08 20.85
C THR A 630 15.11 13.16 21.69
N PHE A 631 15.42 13.04 22.99
CA PHE A 631 14.63 12.33 23.98
C PHE A 631 14.06 13.34 24.97
N GLU A 632 12.74 13.51 25.04
CA GLU A 632 12.12 14.51 25.91
C GLU A 632 10.96 13.96 26.77
N ASN A 633 10.90 14.42 28.02
CA ASN A 633 9.79 14.20 28.96
C ASN A 633 9.48 12.70 29.23
N LEU A 634 10.54 11.89 29.31
CA LEU A 634 10.42 10.44 29.49
C LEU A 634 10.02 10.11 30.95
N SER A 635 8.83 9.50 31.10
CA SER A 635 8.16 9.39 32.40
C SER A 635 8.76 8.34 33.35
N LEU A 636 9.47 7.31 32.83
CA LEU A 636 10.17 6.31 33.65
C LEU A 636 11.70 6.42 33.55
N GLY A 637 12.26 6.69 32.36
CA GLY A 637 13.69 6.95 32.19
C GLY A 637 14.20 6.93 30.75
N LEU A 638 15.48 7.24 30.54
CA LEU A 638 16.09 7.16 29.21
C LEU A 638 16.24 5.69 28.76
N PHE A 639 16.69 4.81 29.65
CA PHE A 639 16.91 3.39 29.35
C PHE A 639 16.19 2.43 30.31
N ALA A 640 15.80 1.26 29.78
CA ALA A 640 15.42 0.09 30.58
C ALA A 640 16.34 -1.10 30.25
N ALA A 641 17.38 -1.33 31.05
CA ALA A 641 18.48 -2.25 30.77
C ALA A 641 18.21 -3.67 31.30
N ASN A 642 17.22 -4.37 30.76
CA ASN A 642 16.74 -5.66 31.30
C ASN A 642 17.45 -6.90 30.70
N ARG A 643 18.23 -6.75 29.63
CA ARG A 643 19.06 -7.80 28.99
C ARG A 643 20.49 -7.33 28.67
N PRO A 644 21.42 -8.23 28.29
CA PRO A 644 22.75 -7.84 27.82
C PRO A 644 22.67 -6.84 26.66
N ASN A 645 23.49 -5.81 26.74
CA ASN A 645 23.59 -4.72 25.79
C ASN A 645 25.04 -4.23 25.80
N TYR A 646 25.67 -4.01 24.63
CA TYR A 646 27.05 -3.50 24.53
C TYR A 646 27.39 -2.98 23.12
N GLY A 647 28.37 -2.09 23.03
CA GLY A 647 28.80 -1.49 21.75
C GLY A 647 27.78 -0.53 21.10
N ASN A 648 26.60 -0.35 21.72
CA ASN A 648 25.57 0.59 21.30
C ASN A 648 25.99 2.03 21.64
N LYS A 649 25.56 3.02 20.83
CA LYS A 649 26.11 4.38 20.88
C LYS A 649 25.06 5.48 20.73
N MET A 650 25.09 6.48 21.60
CA MET A 650 24.39 7.76 21.40
C MET A 650 25.39 8.77 20.84
N ILE A 651 25.06 9.43 19.73
CA ILE A 651 25.94 10.36 19.02
C ILE A 651 25.16 11.63 18.69
N ASP A 652 25.62 12.80 19.15
CA ASP A 652 24.99 14.12 18.94
C ASP A 652 23.53 14.23 19.44
N CYS A 653 23.11 13.31 20.33
CA CYS A 653 21.76 13.25 20.88
C CYS A 653 21.47 14.34 21.94
N ARG A 654 20.19 14.59 22.19
CA ARG A 654 19.68 15.49 23.25
C ARG A 654 18.80 14.70 24.21
N VAL A 655 18.93 14.95 25.51
CA VAL A 655 18.14 14.30 26.58
C VAL A 655 17.63 15.39 27.51
N ASN A 656 16.31 15.62 27.50
CA ASN A 656 15.67 16.72 28.20
C ASN A 656 14.52 16.26 29.11
N LYS A 657 14.40 16.81 30.32
CA LYS A 657 13.31 16.47 31.27
C LYS A 657 13.22 14.96 31.57
N VAL A 658 14.34 14.34 31.97
CA VAL A 658 14.38 12.89 32.28
C VAL A 658 14.96 12.64 33.67
N SER A 659 14.18 12.02 34.56
CA SER A 659 14.55 11.80 35.96
C SER A 659 15.48 10.60 36.18
N THR A 660 15.33 9.53 35.38
CA THR A 660 16.12 8.29 35.50
C THR A 660 17.01 8.06 34.27
N LEU A 661 18.31 7.86 34.45
CA LEU A 661 19.19 7.46 33.33
C LEU A 661 18.86 6.04 32.87
N TRP A 662 18.85 5.08 33.79
CA TRP A 662 18.52 3.69 33.48
C TRP A 662 17.92 2.93 34.67
N ASP A 663 17.04 1.98 34.36
CA ASP A 663 16.50 0.96 35.26
C ASP A 663 17.04 -0.44 34.89
N SER A 664 16.96 -1.41 35.82
CA SER A 664 17.06 -2.83 35.47
C SER A 664 16.36 -3.71 36.50
N ARG A 665 15.41 -4.53 36.04
CA ARG A 665 14.72 -5.56 36.83
C ARG A 665 15.54 -6.84 36.99
N ASN A 666 16.57 -7.04 36.18
CA ASN A 666 17.37 -8.27 36.08
C ASN A 666 18.84 -8.13 36.51
N GLY A 667 19.30 -6.92 36.89
CA GLY A 667 20.69 -6.67 37.27
C GLY A 667 21.68 -6.63 36.08
N ASN A 668 21.17 -6.57 34.85
CA ASN A 668 21.98 -6.21 33.69
C ASN A 668 22.38 -4.73 33.79
N VAL A 669 23.58 -4.40 33.34
CA VAL A 669 24.13 -3.03 33.38
C VAL A 669 23.93 -2.37 32.02
N LEU A 670 23.70 -1.05 32.01
CA LEU A 670 23.76 -0.24 30.78
C LEU A 670 25.21 -0.11 30.29
N ASN A 671 25.51 -0.58 29.07
CA ASN A 671 26.79 -0.35 28.41
C ASN A 671 26.56 0.40 27.09
N PHE A 672 26.79 1.71 27.14
CA PHE A 672 26.65 2.64 26.01
C PHE A 672 27.88 3.53 25.88
N ASP A 673 28.29 3.81 24.64
CA ASP A 673 29.19 4.93 24.35
C ASP A 673 28.35 6.20 24.18
N PHE A 674 28.68 7.27 24.92
CA PHE A 674 28.04 8.59 24.76
C PHE A 674 28.99 9.55 24.04
N GLY A 675 28.66 9.91 22.79
CA GLY A 675 29.38 10.89 21.99
C GLY A 675 28.59 12.19 21.87
N ASN A 676 29.14 13.30 22.39
CA ASN A 676 28.57 14.65 22.24
C ASN A 676 27.07 14.76 22.63
N THR A 677 26.60 13.92 23.56
CA THR A 677 25.20 13.91 24.00
C THR A 677 24.95 15.03 25.02
N VAL A 678 23.94 15.86 24.77
CA VAL A 678 23.58 16.99 25.63
C VAL A 678 22.48 16.57 26.60
N PHE A 679 22.70 16.76 27.90
CA PHE A 679 21.74 16.46 28.97
C PHE A 679 21.25 17.77 29.63
N SER A 680 19.93 17.95 29.72
CA SER A 680 19.30 19.12 30.37
C SER A 680 18.09 18.71 31.20
N LEU A 681 17.89 19.37 32.35
CA LEU A 681 16.77 19.08 33.26
C LEU A 681 16.69 17.58 33.63
N VAL A 682 17.80 17.02 34.10
CA VAL A 682 17.92 15.60 34.52
C VAL A 682 18.27 15.48 36.00
N ASP A 683 17.71 14.46 36.68
CA ASP A 683 17.92 14.21 38.11
C ASP A 683 19.04 13.19 38.41
N PHE A 684 19.80 12.79 37.38
CA PHE A 684 20.87 11.81 37.47
C PHE A 684 22.27 12.40 37.22
N LEU A 685 23.31 11.65 37.62
CA LEU A 685 24.69 11.99 37.27
C LEU A 685 24.92 11.74 35.76
N ILE A 686 25.30 12.79 35.04
CA ILE A 686 25.64 12.73 33.62
C ILE A 686 26.81 11.75 33.41
N PRO A 687 26.71 10.80 32.45
CA PRO A 687 27.81 9.88 32.11
C PRO A 687 29.02 10.64 31.51
N ASN A 688 30.22 10.06 31.64
CA ASN A 688 31.46 10.62 31.08
C ASN A 688 31.67 10.20 29.61
#